data_AF-A0A284R965-F1
#
_entry.id   AF-A0A284R965-F1
#
_cell.length_a   1.000
_cell.length_b   1.000
_cell.length_c   1.000
_cell.angle_alpha   90.00
_cell.angle_beta   90.00
_cell.angle_gamma   90.00
#
_symmetry.space_group_name_H-M   'P 1'
#
loop_
_entity.id
_entity.type
_entity.pdbx_description
1 polymer ?
#
loop_
_entity_poly.entity_id
_entity_poly.type
_entity_poly.pdbx_seq_one_letter_code
_entity_poly.pdbx_strand_id
1 'polypeptide(L)'
;MDGGPSNPNHLLGAFPVLFPFGIGGFETSRHVNVPYEVHARWVLMYTDRHFHQDLHFVFQVFSVMQKRNICRSSVLQMLSTSYHQHQPLISTLKPKDLLLASKQEKCKTPFTNPAVQALRTELTAVHSKVPGTDESRRTLWSKIWSMNVMFNPPNLWITVNPNDTHDPIAQVIVGENIDLDHFLAHVGPTAALRAKTIAVDPYTSTKFFHLIAECTLNALLGISVQSSHGHHVISREKGIFGTVNAYIRTIEAQGQGSLHMHVLIWLKGSLTASKMDTALQSEEFHSHVSTFIAQNIVADIGSLSTCDILAAPELKDPSYSCPPKTDYLDPAHIAMLARTVQVHTCHDLRCLIKVNNRKVCKWRAPFPRSEEAWIDEKGEWGPRCLYGYMNNFNPPLLVTTHSNHDIKLIMNAFGTNNLTWYLMTYTTKKQGNSSNVSAVLAKTIAFHKHTTSVLDDNRNEFSAQEAVGYVMGWDGIVSLISMLETPLESLPEVENGGPQSSEDTSTIWLEFHGDVLKPKDQVQEYVDQGLPMQCINMFDFFVNTYNTKKCKPRPEKQNGATNGDSQTTEDEGDETSEVQSSVEYTSHVDYLEESRWGSKMRALRNESHETLPDFIDTWFPNAEVATERELHAAYMLMLFKP
;
A
#
# COMPACT_ATOMS: atom_id res chain seq x y z
N MET A 1 -0.23 42.47 4.46
CA MET A 1 -0.99 41.22 4.20
C MET A 1 -1.32 40.62 5.55
N ASP A 2 -2.60 40.40 5.83
CA ASP A 2 -3.14 40.17 7.18
C ASP A 2 -3.68 38.75 7.40
N GLY A 3 -3.66 37.88 6.39
CA GLY A 3 -4.15 36.50 6.49
C GLY A 3 -5.65 36.39 6.75
N GLY A 4 -6.42 37.46 6.53
CA GLY A 4 -7.87 37.47 6.69
C GLY A 4 -8.58 36.53 5.69
N PRO A 5 -9.87 36.20 5.92
CA PRO A 5 -10.61 35.25 5.07
C PRO A 5 -10.78 35.71 3.60
N SER A 6 -10.53 36.98 3.30
CA SER A 6 -10.49 37.56 1.95
C SER A 6 -9.11 37.50 1.28
N ASN A 7 -8.06 37.11 2.01
CA ASN A 7 -6.71 36.93 1.52
C ASN A 7 -6.30 35.45 1.74
N PRO A 8 -6.55 34.56 0.76
CA PRO A 8 -6.52 33.11 0.97
C PRO A 8 -5.15 32.54 1.37
N ASN A 9 -4.09 33.32 1.21
CA ASN A 9 -2.72 32.85 1.37
C ASN A 9 -2.16 33.07 2.80
N HIS A 10 -2.78 32.38 3.75
CA HIS A 10 -2.32 32.31 5.15
C HIS A 10 -0.82 31.97 5.30
N LEU A 11 -0.22 31.20 4.37
CA LEU A 11 1.20 30.84 4.39
C LEU A 11 2.12 32.07 4.29
N LEU A 12 1.76 33.07 3.48
CA LEU A 12 2.55 34.29 3.29
C LEU A 12 2.67 35.14 4.56
N GLY A 13 1.62 35.13 5.40
CA GLY A 13 1.62 35.83 6.70
C GLY A 13 2.18 34.98 7.84
N ALA A 14 1.97 33.66 7.81
CA ALA A 14 2.42 32.74 8.86
C ALA A 14 3.92 32.42 8.79
N PHE A 15 4.51 32.41 7.60
CA PHE A 15 5.91 32.05 7.38
C PHE A 15 6.70 33.20 6.72
N PRO A 16 6.83 34.37 7.38
CA PRO A 16 7.52 35.53 6.80
C PRO A 16 9.02 35.27 6.58
N VAL A 17 9.63 34.28 7.22
CA VAL A 17 11.03 33.87 6.98
C VAL A 17 11.16 33.10 5.65
N LEU A 18 10.16 32.29 5.29
CA LEU A 18 10.13 31.52 4.04
C LEU A 18 9.57 32.35 2.87
N PHE A 19 8.75 33.35 3.16
CA PHE A 19 8.20 34.30 2.19
C PHE A 19 8.52 35.76 2.56
N PRO A 20 9.81 36.18 2.56
CA PRO A 20 10.24 37.49 3.07
C PRO A 20 9.64 38.70 2.35
N PHE A 21 9.24 38.53 1.09
CA PHE A 21 8.59 39.57 0.29
C PHE A 21 7.06 39.49 0.32
N GLY A 22 6.47 38.54 1.04
CA GLY A 22 5.02 38.31 1.07
C GLY A 22 4.44 37.93 -0.29
N ILE A 23 5.22 37.35 -1.20
CA ILE A 23 4.79 36.93 -2.54
C ILE A 23 5.26 35.50 -2.84
N GLY A 24 4.76 34.91 -3.92
CA GLY A 24 5.16 33.57 -4.35
C GLY A 24 4.40 32.41 -3.67
N GLY A 25 3.55 32.68 -2.69
CA GLY A 25 2.78 31.67 -1.95
C GLY A 25 1.77 30.89 -2.81
N PHE A 26 1.14 29.88 -2.19
CA PHE A 26 0.33 28.88 -2.90
C PHE A 26 -1.00 29.45 -3.38
N GLU A 27 -1.49 29.02 -4.55
CA GLU A 27 -2.76 29.48 -5.14
C GLU A 27 -2.88 31.02 -5.25
N THR A 28 -1.73 31.70 -5.35
CA THR A 28 -1.68 33.10 -5.79
C THR A 28 -2.17 33.22 -7.22
N SER A 29 -2.73 34.39 -7.58
CA SER A 29 -3.02 34.71 -8.98
C SER A 29 -1.73 34.63 -9.80
N ARG A 30 -1.73 33.78 -10.83
CA ARG A 30 -0.60 33.44 -11.69
C ARG A 30 -1.10 33.23 -13.12
N HIS A 31 -0.23 33.47 -14.11
CA HIS A 31 -0.54 33.23 -15.53
C HIS A 31 -0.86 31.76 -15.83
N VAL A 32 -0.21 30.83 -15.12
CA VAL A 32 -0.50 29.39 -15.17
C VAL A 32 -0.99 28.98 -13.79
N ASN A 33 -2.14 28.30 -13.74
CA ASN A 33 -2.65 27.74 -12.49
C ASN A 33 -1.76 26.57 -12.05
N VAL A 34 -1.28 26.61 -10.80
CA VAL A 34 -0.45 25.55 -10.22
C VAL A 34 -1.24 24.93 -9.06
N PRO A 35 -1.62 23.64 -9.13
CA PRO A 35 -2.30 22.95 -8.03
C PRO A 35 -1.50 23.02 -6.73
N TYR A 36 -2.21 23.06 -5.60
CA TYR A 36 -1.61 23.20 -4.26
C TYR A 36 -0.56 22.12 -3.99
N GLU A 37 -0.85 20.88 -4.36
CA GLU A 37 0.00 19.70 -4.19
C GLU A 37 1.26 19.76 -5.07
N VAL A 38 1.13 20.25 -6.31
CA VAL A 38 2.26 20.44 -7.23
C VAL A 38 3.20 21.53 -6.69
N HIS A 39 2.62 22.61 -6.15
CA HIS A 39 3.39 23.70 -5.55
C HIS A 39 4.06 23.28 -4.24
N ALA A 40 3.37 22.48 -3.41
CA ALA A 40 3.90 21.90 -2.19
C ALA A 40 5.16 21.05 -2.47
N ARG A 41 5.08 20.16 -3.46
CA ARG A 41 6.22 19.36 -3.93
C ARG A 41 7.37 20.23 -4.41
N TRP A 42 7.06 21.27 -5.20
CA TRP A 42 8.07 22.17 -5.75
C TRP A 42 8.82 22.94 -4.65
N VAL A 43 8.15 23.47 -3.61
CA VAL A 43 8.85 24.17 -2.52
C VAL A 43 9.68 23.23 -1.65
N LEU A 44 9.25 21.98 -1.42
CA LEU A 44 10.08 21.00 -0.70
C LEU A 44 11.30 20.54 -1.54
N MET A 45 11.26 20.73 -2.86
CA MET A 45 12.41 20.52 -3.75
C MET A 45 13.25 21.78 -3.99
N TYR A 46 12.97 22.90 -3.30
CA TYR A 46 13.63 24.18 -3.55
C TYR A 46 15.10 24.18 -3.10
N THR A 47 15.97 24.76 -3.92
CA THR A 47 17.43 24.52 -3.89
C THR A 47 18.12 24.89 -2.57
N ASP A 48 17.66 25.93 -1.87
CA ASP A 48 18.25 26.41 -0.62
C ASP A 48 17.71 25.72 0.64
N ARG A 49 16.76 24.80 0.47
CA ARG A 49 16.21 23.88 1.49
C ARG A 49 15.38 24.50 2.61
N HIS A 50 15.20 25.82 2.65
CA HIS A 50 14.58 26.48 3.81
C HIS A 50 13.14 25.99 4.09
N PHE A 51 12.37 25.65 3.05
CA PHE A 51 11.01 25.15 3.20
C PHE A 51 10.90 23.78 3.87
N HIS A 52 11.80 22.85 3.55
CA HIS A 52 11.72 21.47 4.06
C HIS A 52 12.45 21.26 5.41
N GLN A 53 13.27 22.23 5.81
CA GLN A 53 13.85 22.31 7.16
C GLN A 53 12.88 22.94 8.18
N ASP A 54 11.89 23.72 7.75
CA ASP A 54 10.83 24.24 8.64
C ASP A 54 9.73 23.18 8.86
N LEU A 55 9.83 22.47 9.98
CA LEU A 55 8.84 21.45 10.38
C LEU A 55 7.41 22.01 10.50
N HIS A 56 7.23 23.25 10.94
CA HIS A 56 5.91 23.85 11.08
C HIS A 56 5.29 24.10 9.70
N PHE A 57 6.10 24.51 8.72
CA PHE A 57 5.67 24.64 7.34
C PHE A 57 5.25 23.30 6.74
N VAL A 58 6.08 22.26 6.88
CA VAL A 58 5.78 20.90 6.41
C VAL A 58 4.46 20.39 7.00
N PHE A 59 4.30 20.46 8.33
CA PHE A 59 3.07 20.02 8.99
C PHE A 59 1.85 20.89 8.65
N GLN A 60 2.00 22.20 8.43
CA GLN A 60 0.91 23.07 7.98
C GLN A 60 0.43 22.70 6.57
N VAL A 61 1.35 22.53 5.62
CA VAL A 61 1.04 22.13 4.23
C VAL A 61 0.37 20.76 4.20
N PHE A 62 0.92 19.78 4.91
CA PHE A 62 0.33 18.45 5.10
C PHE A 62 -1.08 18.52 5.71
N SER A 63 -1.26 19.33 6.76
CA SER A 63 -2.57 19.53 7.41
C SER A 63 -3.59 20.18 6.48
N VAL A 64 -3.18 21.09 5.59
CA VAL A 64 -4.06 21.69 4.58
C VAL A 64 -4.47 20.65 3.54
N MET A 65 -3.55 19.79 3.08
CA MET A 65 -3.85 18.68 2.16
C MET A 65 -4.83 17.68 2.79
N GLN A 66 -4.61 17.26 4.05
CA GLN A 66 -5.57 16.41 4.78
C GLN A 66 -6.95 17.07 4.90
N LYS A 67 -7.02 18.32 5.35
CA LYS A 67 -8.29 19.06 5.49
C LYS A 67 -9.03 19.17 4.16
N ARG A 68 -8.34 19.41 3.04
CA ARG A 68 -8.95 19.42 1.70
C ARG A 68 -9.52 18.08 1.30
N ASN A 69 -8.80 16.98 1.54
CA ASN A 69 -9.28 15.63 1.28
C ASN A 69 -10.51 15.29 2.13
N ILE A 70 -10.47 15.59 3.44
CA ILE A 70 -11.62 15.46 4.34
C ILE A 70 -12.81 16.26 3.82
N CYS A 71 -12.67 17.58 3.64
CA CYS A 71 -13.77 18.45 3.21
C CYS A 71 -14.35 18.02 1.86
N ARG A 72 -13.52 17.64 0.88
CA ARG A 72 -13.99 17.12 -0.41
C ARG A 72 -14.80 15.83 -0.23
N SER A 73 -14.31 14.89 0.57
CA SER A 73 -15.03 13.64 0.84
C SER A 73 -16.32 13.87 1.64
N SER A 74 -16.31 14.79 2.61
CA SER A 74 -17.52 15.18 3.37
C SER A 74 -18.56 15.83 2.47
N VAL A 75 -18.18 16.74 1.57
CA VAL A 75 -19.12 17.37 0.63
C VAL A 75 -19.73 16.32 -0.31
N LEU A 76 -18.92 15.42 -0.87
CA LEU A 76 -19.43 14.33 -1.72
C LEU A 76 -20.37 13.40 -0.94
N GLN A 77 -20.04 13.06 0.30
CA GLN A 77 -20.89 12.22 1.15
C GLN A 77 -22.20 12.93 1.51
N MET A 78 -22.14 14.22 1.86
CA MET A 78 -23.33 15.02 2.18
C MET A 78 -24.28 15.21 0.99
N LEU A 79 -23.77 15.11 -0.24
CA LEU A 79 -24.58 15.13 -1.48
C LEU A 79 -25.15 13.74 -1.84
N SER A 80 -24.80 12.68 -1.09
CA SER A 80 -25.31 11.34 -1.34
C SER A 80 -26.75 11.16 -0.87
N THR A 81 -27.50 10.30 -1.57
CA THR A 81 -28.86 9.92 -1.18
C THR A 81 -28.89 9.19 0.17
N SER A 82 -27.84 8.45 0.51
CA SER A 82 -27.71 7.76 1.81
C SER A 82 -27.59 8.75 2.96
N TYR A 83 -26.74 9.78 2.84
CA TYR A 83 -26.67 10.84 3.85
C TYR A 83 -28.02 11.54 4.04
N HIS A 84 -28.74 11.84 2.96
CA HIS A 84 -30.07 12.45 3.05
C HIS A 84 -31.09 11.57 3.79
N GLN A 85 -30.98 10.24 3.71
CA GLN A 85 -31.82 9.30 4.48
C GLN A 85 -31.39 9.22 5.95
N HIS A 86 -30.09 9.29 6.24
CA HIS A 86 -29.53 9.24 7.59
C HIS A 86 -29.61 10.57 8.36
N GLN A 87 -29.65 11.70 7.66
CA GLN A 87 -29.61 13.06 8.25
C GLN A 87 -30.69 13.28 9.33
N PRO A 88 -31.96 12.86 9.17
CA PRO A 88 -32.96 12.98 10.22
C PRO A 88 -32.56 12.23 11.50
N LEU A 89 -32.05 11.01 11.39
CA LEU A 89 -31.58 10.24 12.55
C LEU A 89 -30.36 10.90 13.21
N ILE A 90 -29.34 11.25 12.43
CA ILE A 90 -28.10 11.86 12.93
C ILE A 90 -28.41 13.18 13.66
N SER A 91 -29.39 13.96 13.19
CA SER A 91 -29.82 15.21 13.83
C SER A 91 -30.38 15.04 15.26
N THR A 92 -30.82 13.83 15.63
CA THR A 92 -31.36 13.55 16.98
C THR A 92 -30.29 13.29 18.05
N LEU A 93 -29.02 13.08 17.64
CA LEU A 93 -27.93 12.69 18.53
C LEU A 93 -27.62 13.74 19.60
N LYS A 94 -27.45 13.28 20.84
CA LYS A 94 -27.04 14.12 21.97
C LYS A 94 -25.66 13.67 22.46
N PRO A 95 -24.87 14.54 23.14
CA PRO A 95 -23.55 14.17 23.64
C PRO A 95 -23.55 12.92 24.54
N LYS A 96 -24.62 12.69 25.30
CA LYS A 96 -24.80 11.48 26.12
C LYS A 96 -24.81 10.18 25.30
N ASP A 97 -25.28 10.22 24.06
CA ASP A 97 -25.41 9.05 23.20
C ASP A 97 -24.04 8.66 22.62
N LEU A 98 -23.22 9.66 22.29
CA LEU A 98 -21.80 9.47 21.92
C LEU A 98 -20.93 9.04 23.10
N LEU A 99 -21.23 9.48 24.32
CA LEU A 99 -20.58 8.99 25.55
C LEU A 99 -20.97 7.53 25.86
N LEU A 100 -22.19 7.10 25.51
CA LEU A 100 -22.59 5.69 25.58
C LEU A 100 -21.88 4.87 24.50
N ALA A 101 -21.87 5.36 23.27
CA ALA A 101 -21.12 4.77 22.16
C ALA A 101 -19.64 4.59 22.52
N SER A 102 -19.01 5.59 23.15
CA SER A 102 -17.64 5.50 23.64
C SER A 102 -17.40 4.34 24.61
N LYS A 103 -18.36 4.06 25.51
CA LYS A 103 -18.28 2.91 26.41
C LYS A 103 -18.45 1.60 25.63
N GLN A 104 -19.39 1.54 24.68
CA GLN A 104 -19.64 0.37 23.84
C GLN A 104 -18.40 0.01 23.00
N GLU A 105 -17.79 1.01 22.38
CA GLU A 105 -16.56 0.91 21.58
C GLU A 105 -15.36 0.45 22.44
N LYS A 106 -15.21 0.96 23.67
CA LYS A 106 -14.19 0.45 24.63
C LYS A 106 -14.43 -1.00 25.06
N CYS A 107 -15.70 -1.40 25.21
CA CYS A 107 -16.09 -2.76 25.56
C CYS A 107 -16.14 -3.72 24.35
N LYS A 108 -15.86 -3.23 23.13
CA LYS A 108 -16.02 -3.98 21.86
C LYS A 108 -17.42 -4.56 21.65
N THR A 109 -18.45 -3.87 22.12
CA THR A 109 -19.86 -4.24 21.92
C THR A 109 -20.47 -3.39 20.78
N PRO A 110 -21.37 -3.93 19.94
CA PRO A 110 -22.07 -3.15 18.94
C PRO A 110 -22.77 -1.91 19.50
N PHE A 111 -22.88 -0.85 18.70
CA PHE A 111 -23.61 0.35 19.09
C PHE A 111 -25.10 0.04 19.15
N THR A 112 -25.77 0.41 20.24
CA THR A 112 -27.22 0.14 20.40
C THR A 112 -28.12 1.27 19.90
N ASN A 113 -27.55 2.39 19.44
CA ASN A 113 -28.30 3.54 18.96
C ASN A 113 -28.21 3.62 17.43
N PRO A 114 -29.32 3.44 16.68
CA PRO A 114 -29.32 3.51 15.22
C PRO A 114 -28.79 4.83 14.64
N ALA A 115 -28.96 5.94 15.35
CA ALA A 115 -28.40 7.22 14.91
C ALA A 115 -26.86 7.28 15.05
N VAL A 116 -26.29 6.53 15.99
CA VAL A 116 -24.82 6.38 16.11
C VAL A 116 -24.28 5.44 15.03
N GLN A 117 -25.00 4.35 14.73
CA GLN A 117 -24.67 3.46 13.61
C GLN A 117 -24.67 4.23 12.29
N ALA A 118 -25.75 4.96 11.99
CA ALA A 118 -25.85 5.82 10.81
C ALA A 118 -24.71 6.86 10.73
N LEU A 119 -24.41 7.57 11.83
CA LEU A 119 -23.26 8.49 11.87
C LEU A 119 -21.93 7.78 11.59
N ARG A 120 -21.74 6.55 12.08
CA ARG A 120 -20.52 5.76 11.85
C ARG A 120 -20.38 5.39 10.38
N THR A 121 -21.45 4.94 9.72
CA THR A 121 -21.48 4.67 8.27
C THR A 121 -21.06 5.90 7.46
N GLU A 122 -21.66 7.07 7.74
CA GLU A 122 -21.33 8.33 7.06
C GLU A 122 -19.87 8.75 7.28
N LEU A 123 -19.35 8.62 8.50
CA LEU A 123 -17.96 8.93 8.82
C LEU A 123 -16.97 7.94 8.18
N THR A 124 -17.33 6.65 8.09
CA THR A 124 -16.50 5.62 7.44
C THR A 124 -16.23 5.97 5.98
N ALA A 125 -17.26 6.40 5.24
CA ALA A 125 -17.11 6.84 3.85
C ALA A 125 -16.14 8.04 3.73
N VAL A 126 -16.23 9.03 4.61
CA VAL A 126 -15.33 10.20 4.65
C VAL A 126 -13.90 9.81 5.01
N HIS A 127 -13.72 8.96 6.03
CA HIS A 127 -12.40 8.53 6.51
C HIS A 127 -11.65 7.66 5.51
N SER A 128 -12.36 6.92 4.64
CA SER A 128 -11.75 6.08 3.60
C SER A 128 -10.80 6.85 2.66
N LYS A 129 -11.04 8.16 2.47
CA LYS A 129 -10.26 9.03 1.58
C LYS A 129 -9.16 9.83 2.31
N VAL A 130 -8.94 9.55 3.59
CA VAL A 130 -7.93 10.19 4.44
C VAL A 130 -6.81 9.19 4.72
N PRO A 131 -5.58 9.41 4.26
CA PRO A 131 -4.50 8.47 4.50
C PRO A 131 -4.20 8.27 5.99
N GLY A 132 -3.92 7.02 6.40
CA GLY A 132 -3.56 6.66 7.77
C GLY A 132 -4.74 6.31 8.69
N THR A 133 -5.99 6.49 8.24
CA THR A 133 -7.20 6.01 8.93
C THR A 133 -7.32 4.48 8.86
N ASP A 134 -8.08 3.90 9.79
CA ASP A 134 -8.44 2.47 9.72
C ASP A 134 -9.30 2.15 8.47
N GLU A 135 -10.04 3.13 7.96
CA GLU A 135 -10.86 3.00 6.75
C GLU A 135 -10.02 2.98 5.47
N SER A 136 -9.01 3.86 5.33
CA SER A 136 -8.08 3.81 4.20
C SER A 136 -7.25 2.52 4.16
N ARG A 137 -7.00 1.91 5.33
CA ARG A 137 -6.41 0.56 5.45
C ARG A 137 -7.34 -0.55 4.94
N ARG A 138 -8.68 -0.38 4.92
CA ARG A 138 -9.58 -1.40 4.35
C ARG A 138 -9.41 -1.52 2.83
N THR A 139 -9.15 -0.43 2.13
CA THR A 139 -8.82 -0.45 0.69
C THR A 139 -7.54 -1.26 0.40
N LEU A 140 -6.56 -1.26 1.31
CA LEU A 140 -5.42 -2.17 1.22
C LEU A 140 -5.82 -3.63 1.39
N TRP A 141 -6.80 -3.92 2.24
CA TRP A 141 -7.27 -5.29 2.44
C TRP A 141 -7.97 -5.83 1.20
N SER A 142 -8.83 -5.04 0.54
CA SER A 142 -9.40 -5.36 -0.78
C SER A 142 -8.31 -5.72 -1.80
N LYS A 143 -7.24 -4.91 -1.88
CA LYS A 143 -6.12 -5.16 -2.81
C LYS A 143 -5.39 -6.47 -2.53
N ILE A 144 -5.01 -6.74 -1.27
CA ILE A 144 -4.28 -7.96 -0.93
C ILE A 144 -5.19 -9.19 -1.09
N TRP A 145 -6.47 -9.10 -0.74
CA TRP A 145 -7.44 -10.16 -0.99
C TRP A 145 -7.57 -10.47 -2.49
N SER A 146 -7.65 -9.43 -3.32
CA SER A 146 -7.74 -9.58 -4.77
C SER A 146 -6.46 -10.13 -5.40
N MET A 147 -5.29 -9.75 -4.88
CA MET A 147 -4.01 -10.41 -5.23
C MET A 147 -4.04 -11.89 -4.86
N ASN A 148 -4.64 -12.28 -3.73
CA ASN A 148 -4.77 -13.69 -3.34
C ASN A 148 -5.69 -14.47 -4.30
N VAL A 149 -6.74 -13.84 -4.84
CA VAL A 149 -7.62 -14.44 -5.86
C VAL A 149 -6.88 -14.59 -7.20
N MET A 150 -6.17 -13.55 -7.65
CA MET A 150 -5.44 -13.56 -8.93
C MET A 150 -4.21 -14.47 -8.94
N PHE A 151 -3.46 -14.52 -7.83
CA PHE A 151 -2.10 -15.07 -7.81
C PHE A 151 -1.87 -16.15 -6.74
N ASN A 152 -2.92 -16.60 -6.03
CA ASN A 152 -2.85 -17.37 -4.78
C ASN A 152 -2.27 -16.53 -3.62
N PRO A 153 -2.25 -17.00 -2.36
CA PRO A 153 -1.65 -16.22 -1.27
C PRO A 153 -0.16 -15.93 -1.50
N PRO A 154 0.37 -14.82 -0.95
CA PRO A 154 1.76 -14.38 -1.17
C PRO A 154 2.75 -15.43 -0.67
N ASN A 155 3.95 -15.43 -1.23
CA ASN A 155 5.00 -16.39 -0.90
C ASN A 155 6.02 -15.86 0.10
N LEU A 156 6.29 -14.55 0.09
CA LEU A 156 7.26 -13.94 1.00
C LEU A 156 6.67 -12.70 1.67
N TRP A 157 7.00 -12.53 2.95
CA TRP A 157 6.91 -11.26 3.66
C TRP A 157 8.32 -10.79 4.00
N ILE A 158 8.67 -9.60 3.53
CA ILE A 158 9.96 -8.97 3.78
C ILE A 158 9.75 -7.65 4.50
N THR A 159 10.56 -7.39 5.52
CA THR A 159 10.64 -6.07 6.17
C THR A 159 12.02 -5.49 5.90
N VAL A 160 12.11 -4.38 5.17
CA VAL A 160 13.38 -3.70 4.87
C VAL A 160 13.45 -2.41 5.67
N ASN A 161 14.49 -2.25 6.48
CA ASN A 161 14.71 -1.07 7.32
C ASN A 161 16.05 -0.40 6.98
N PRO A 162 16.12 0.50 5.98
CA PRO A 162 17.31 1.28 5.65
C PRO A 162 17.76 2.17 6.81
N ASN A 163 19.07 2.45 6.91
CA ASN A 163 19.65 3.21 8.02
C ASN A 163 20.17 4.59 7.57
N ASP A 164 19.25 5.54 7.41
CA ASP A 164 19.53 6.91 6.95
C ASP A 164 20.65 7.64 7.73
N THR A 165 20.72 7.40 9.02
CA THR A 165 21.65 8.06 9.96
C THR A 165 23.11 7.65 9.73
N HIS A 166 23.35 6.46 9.18
CA HIS A 166 24.69 5.95 8.92
C HIS A 166 24.96 5.71 7.44
N ASP A 167 24.05 6.00 6.52
CA ASP A 167 24.26 5.78 5.07
C ASP A 167 24.90 6.99 4.37
N PRO A 168 25.94 6.83 3.53
CA PRO A 168 26.61 7.94 2.86
C PRO A 168 25.75 8.60 1.77
N ILE A 169 24.83 7.87 1.13
CA ILE A 169 23.90 8.41 0.14
C ILE A 169 22.95 9.39 0.82
N ALA A 170 22.45 9.05 2.02
CA ALA A 170 21.62 9.96 2.80
C ALA A 170 22.34 11.28 3.10
N GLN A 171 23.63 11.22 3.50
CA GLN A 171 24.45 12.41 3.75
C GLN A 171 24.67 13.26 2.48
N VAL A 172 24.92 12.62 1.32
CA VAL A 172 25.04 13.32 0.02
C VAL A 172 23.74 14.01 -0.37
N ILE A 173 22.58 13.42 -0.09
CA ILE A 173 21.28 14.07 -0.34
C ILE A 173 21.10 15.31 0.55
N VAL A 174 21.60 15.31 1.81
CA VAL A 174 21.63 16.52 2.67
C VAL A 174 22.70 17.52 2.19
N GLY A 175 23.56 17.14 1.24
CA GLY A 175 24.60 18.00 0.66
C GLY A 175 25.92 18.01 1.42
N GLU A 176 26.20 16.98 2.22
CA GLU A 176 27.56 16.73 2.70
C GLU A 176 28.47 16.43 1.49
N ASN A 177 29.68 17.00 1.48
CA ASN A 177 30.62 16.83 0.36
C ASN A 177 31.35 15.48 0.45
N ILE A 178 30.68 14.42 -0.02
CA ILE A 178 31.19 13.06 -0.06
C ILE A 178 31.25 12.60 -1.53
N ASP A 179 32.45 12.27 -2.00
CA ASP A 179 32.64 11.55 -3.26
C ASP A 179 32.22 10.09 -3.07
N LEU A 180 31.18 9.64 -3.80
CA LEU A 180 30.70 8.25 -3.77
C LEU A 180 31.45 7.34 -4.75
N ASP A 181 32.10 7.89 -5.78
CA ASP A 181 32.91 7.12 -6.73
C ASP A 181 34.23 6.68 -6.08
N HIS A 182 34.80 7.56 -5.25
CA HIS A 182 36.03 7.39 -4.47
C HIS A 182 35.80 7.48 -2.94
N PHE A 183 34.77 6.80 -2.45
CA PHE A 183 34.35 6.90 -1.04
C PHE A 183 35.47 6.54 -0.03
N LEU A 184 35.70 7.46 0.92
CA LEU A 184 36.65 7.29 2.03
C LEU A 184 35.91 7.39 3.38
N ALA A 185 35.63 6.25 4.00
CA ALA A 185 34.84 6.14 5.24
C ALA A 185 35.36 6.96 6.44
N HIS A 186 36.63 7.38 6.42
CA HIS A 186 37.29 8.13 7.50
C HIS A 186 37.37 9.65 7.24
N VAL A 187 36.98 10.14 6.05
CA VAL A 187 37.09 11.56 5.65
C VAL A 187 35.77 12.32 5.84
N GLY A 188 34.65 11.61 6.02
CA GLY A 188 33.32 12.21 6.14
C GLY A 188 32.88 12.59 7.56
N PRO A 189 31.63 13.10 7.70
CA PRO A 189 31.05 13.52 8.98
C PRO A 189 31.02 12.40 10.03
N THR A 190 31.31 12.77 11.28
CA THR A 190 31.23 11.86 12.44
C THR A 190 29.80 11.34 12.66
N ALA A 191 29.62 10.17 13.26
CA ALA A 191 28.30 9.59 13.51
C ALA A 191 27.32 10.53 14.24
N ALA A 192 27.81 11.31 15.22
CA ALA A 192 27.00 12.29 15.92
C ALA A 192 26.58 13.48 15.02
N LEU A 193 27.44 13.90 14.09
CA LEU A 193 27.10 14.91 13.10
C LEU A 193 26.09 14.36 12.09
N ARG A 194 26.30 13.17 11.53
CA ARG A 194 25.37 12.52 10.60
C ARG A 194 23.95 12.39 11.16
N ALA A 195 23.84 11.92 12.41
CA ALA A 195 22.57 11.84 13.12
C ALA A 195 21.89 13.21 13.30
N LYS A 196 22.67 14.25 13.64
CA LYS A 196 22.14 15.62 13.73
C LYS A 196 21.69 16.16 12.38
N THR A 197 22.47 15.93 11.33
CA THR A 197 22.22 16.38 9.95
C THR A 197 20.95 15.74 9.37
N ILE A 198 20.69 14.46 9.64
CA ILE A 198 19.45 13.77 9.26
C ILE A 198 18.26 14.24 10.11
N ALA A 199 18.44 14.41 11.42
CA ALA A 199 17.34 14.80 12.32
C ALA A 199 16.77 16.21 12.06
N VAL A 200 17.51 17.10 11.40
CA VAL A 200 17.03 18.45 11.00
C VAL A 200 16.41 18.50 9.60
N ASP A 201 16.50 17.43 8.82
CA ASP A 201 15.99 17.36 7.45
C ASP A 201 15.20 16.06 7.19
N PRO A 202 13.93 16.00 7.63
CA PRO A 202 13.09 14.82 7.42
C PRO A 202 12.78 14.59 5.93
N TYR A 203 12.85 15.62 5.10
CA TYR A 203 12.64 15.47 3.66
C TYR A 203 13.76 14.68 3.01
N THR A 204 15.02 14.94 3.39
CA THR A 204 16.13 14.12 2.92
C THR A 204 16.04 12.68 3.43
N SER A 205 15.71 12.46 4.72
CA SER A 205 15.47 11.11 5.25
C SER A 205 14.42 10.34 4.43
N THR A 206 13.29 10.99 4.11
CA THR A 206 12.22 10.42 3.28
C THR A 206 12.67 10.17 1.83
N LYS A 207 13.43 11.09 1.24
CA LYS A 207 13.95 10.99 -0.14
C LYS A 207 14.96 9.85 -0.27
N PHE A 208 15.85 9.70 0.71
CA PHE A 208 16.77 8.57 0.81
C PHE A 208 16.00 7.25 0.92
N PHE A 209 15.04 7.16 1.83
CA PHE A 209 14.22 5.96 2.00
C PHE A 209 13.47 5.59 0.71
N HIS A 210 12.84 6.56 0.04
CA HIS A 210 12.17 6.35 -1.25
C HIS A 210 13.13 5.81 -2.31
N LEU A 211 14.33 6.41 -2.44
CA LEU A 211 15.37 5.93 -3.36
C LEU A 211 15.78 4.48 -3.07
N ILE A 212 16.11 4.14 -1.82
CA ILE A 212 16.50 2.77 -1.44
C ILE A 212 15.35 1.78 -1.67
N ALA A 213 14.10 2.18 -1.41
CA ALA A 213 12.92 1.35 -1.67
C ALA A 213 12.75 1.06 -3.17
N GLU A 214 12.83 2.07 -4.04
CA GLU A 214 12.76 1.88 -5.50
C GLU A 214 13.94 1.04 -6.02
N CYS A 215 15.17 1.31 -5.55
CA CYS A 215 16.34 0.51 -5.90
C CYS A 215 16.21 -0.96 -5.46
N THR A 216 15.61 -1.21 -4.29
CA THR A 216 15.34 -2.58 -3.80
C THR A 216 14.33 -3.30 -4.71
N LEU A 217 13.22 -2.65 -5.09
CA LEU A 217 12.23 -3.26 -5.98
C LEU A 217 12.78 -3.50 -7.38
N ASN A 218 13.52 -2.55 -7.93
CA ASN A 218 14.05 -2.63 -9.29
C ASN A 218 15.25 -3.58 -9.37
N ALA A 219 16.35 -3.27 -8.67
CA ALA A 219 17.61 -3.98 -8.81
C ALA A 219 17.65 -5.35 -8.10
N LEU A 220 16.91 -5.53 -7.00
CA LEU A 220 16.89 -6.82 -6.28
C LEU A 220 15.67 -7.67 -6.61
N LEU A 221 14.46 -7.09 -6.70
CA LEU A 221 13.25 -7.86 -7.03
C LEU A 221 12.95 -7.95 -8.53
N GLY A 222 13.65 -7.17 -9.37
CA GLY A 222 13.49 -7.21 -10.84
C GLY A 222 12.21 -6.54 -11.33
N ILE A 223 11.70 -5.51 -10.64
CA ILE A 223 10.41 -4.88 -10.96
C ILE A 223 10.63 -3.40 -11.30
N SER A 224 10.38 -3.01 -12.56
CA SER A 224 10.42 -1.59 -12.96
C SER A 224 9.04 -1.11 -13.40
N VAL A 225 8.70 0.13 -13.03
CA VAL A 225 7.44 0.79 -13.40
C VAL A 225 7.75 2.06 -14.18
N GLN A 226 7.52 2.01 -15.49
CA GLN A 226 7.66 3.16 -16.36
C GLN A 226 6.31 3.87 -16.51
N SER A 227 6.25 5.14 -16.13
CA SER A 227 5.02 5.92 -16.17
C SER A 227 5.09 6.93 -17.31
N SER A 228 4.26 6.78 -18.35
CA SER A 228 4.19 7.73 -19.46
C SER A 228 2.74 8.03 -19.84
N HIS A 229 2.39 9.32 -19.98
CA HIS A 229 1.07 9.79 -20.40
C HIS A 229 -0.14 9.18 -19.66
N GLY A 230 0.01 8.82 -18.38
CA GLY A 230 -1.05 8.19 -17.57
C GLY A 230 -1.14 6.66 -17.71
N HIS A 231 -0.30 6.05 -18.54
CA HIS A 231 -0.12 4.60 -18.61
C HIS A 231 1.11 4.17 -17.82
N HIS A 232 0.95 3.12 -17.01
CA HIS A 232 2.05 2.45 -16.32
C HIS A 232 2.40 1.18 -17.09
N VAL A 233 3.59 1.15 -17.69
CA VAL A 233 4.17 -0.06 -18.27
C VAL A 233 5.08 -0.69 -17.23
N ILE A 234 4.90 -1.99 -17.00
CA ILE A 234 5.57 -2.73 -15.95
C ILE A 234 6.49 -3.76 -16.59
N SER A 235 7.80 -3.69 -16.30
CA SER A 235 8.71 -4.76 -16.65
C SER A 235 8.98 -5.65 -15.43
N ARG A 236 9.11 -6.95 -15.70
CA ARG A 236 9.49 -7.98 -14.72
C ARG A 236 10.66 -8.77 -15.25
N GLU A 237 11.75 -8.74 -14.50
CA GLU A 237 12.94 -9.52 -14.73
C GLU A 237 13.09 -10.58 -13.63
N LYS A 238 14.20 -11.33 -13.65
CA LYS A 238 14.48 -12.32 -12.61
C LYS A 238 15.25 -11.65 -11.48
N GLY A 239 14.56 -11.36 -10.37
CA GLY A 239 15.18 -10.88 -9.14
C GLY A 239 15.82 -12.00 -8.30
N ILE A 240 16.31 -11.63 -7.11
CA ILE A 240 17.02 -12.52 -6.17
C ILE A 240 16.18 -13.72 -5.71
N PHE A 241 14.85 -13.57 -5.64
CA PHE A 241 13.91 -14.65 -5.29
C PHE A 241 13.26 -15.32 -6.52
N GLY A 242 13.72 -15.01 -7.74
CA GLY A 242 13.04 -15.35 -8.99
C GLY A 242 12.21 -14.19 -9.54
N THR A 243 11.30 -14.48 -10.47
CA THR A 243 10.41 -13.47 -11.06
C THR A 243 9.22 -13.18 -10.15
N VAL A 244 9.05 -11.92 -9.76
CA VAL A 244 7.90 -11.47 -8.96
C VAL A 244 6.71 -11.17 -9.87
N ASN A 245 5.58 -11.85 -9.67
CA ASN A 245 4.32 -11.56 -10.37
C ASN A 245 3.68 -10.26 -9.86
N ALA A 246 3.60 -10.11 -8.53
CA ALA A 246 3.00 -8.95 -7.90
C ALA A 246 3.66 -8.66 -6.54
N TYR A 247 3.53 -7.42 -6.08
CA TYR A 247 3.92 -7.04 -4.74
C TYR A 247 2.98 -5.97 -4.19
N ILE A 248 2.91 -5.90 -2.87
CA ILE A 248 2.27 -4.82 -2.13
C ILE A 248 3.24 -4.37 -1.04
N ARG A 249 3.62 -3.09 -1.06
CA ARG A 249 4.42 -2.46 0.00
C ARG A 249 3.56 -1.58 0.91
N THR A 250 3.87 -1.56 2.20
CA THR A 250 3.43 -0.52 3.15
C THR A 250 4.64 0.14 3.80
N ILE A 251 4.52 1.43 4.11
CA ILE A 251 5.57 2.25 4.71
C ILE A 251 5.08 2.68 6.10
N GLU A 252 5.95 2.59 7.11
CA GLU A 252 5.64 2.98 8.50
C GLU A 252 6.85 3.69 9.11
N ALA A 253 6.63 4.75 9.89
CA ALA A 253 7.68 5.30 10.74
C ALA A 253 7.93 4.42 11.98
N GLN A 254 9.20 4.13 12.23
CA GLN A 254 9.62 3.47 13.45
C GLN A 254 9.45 4.38 14.67
N GLY A 255 9.55 3.83 15.88
CA GLY A 255 9.50 4.60 17.12
C GLY A 255 10.63 5.63 17.31
N GLN A 256 11.52 5.78 16.33
CA GLN A 256 12.58 6.81 16.25
C GLN A 256 12.38 7.79 15.08
N GLY A 257 11.32 7.65 14.27
CA GLY A 257 10.98 8.51 13.13
C GLY A 257 11.48 8.05 11.76
N SER A 258 12.49 7.17 11.70
CA SER A 258 12.99 6.59 10.45
C SER A 258 11.93 5.70 9.76
N LEU A 259 11.90 5.71 8.44
CA LEU A 259 10.95 4.92 7.65
C LEU A 259 11.47 3.49 7.41
N HIS A 260 10.56 2.52 7.44
CA HIS A 260 10.79 1.15 6.98
C HIS A 260 9.63 0.68 6.10
N MET A 261 9.88 -0.31 5.24
CA MET A 261 8.82 -0.93 4.43
C MET A 261 8.58 -2.39 4.80
N HIS A 262 7.31 -2.77 4.84
CA HIS A 262 6.87 -4.15 4.74
C HIS A 262 6.45 -4.44 3.30
N VAL A 263 6.88 -5.56 2.74
CA VAL A 263 6.59 -5.97 1.36
C VAL A 263 6.03 -7.40 1.37
N LEU A 264 4.82 -7.58 0.84
CA LEU A 264 4.27 -8.88 0.47
C LEU A 264 4.59 -9.15 -1.01
N ILE A 265 5.05 -10.35 -1.32
CA ILE A 265 5.55 -10.73 -2.65
C ILE A 265 4.86 -12.01 -3.11
N TRP A 266 4.36 -11.99 -4.36
CA TRP A 266 3.84 -13.13 -5.09
C TRP A 266 4.85 -13.54 -6.17
N LEU A 267 5.37 -14.76 -6.08
CA LEU A 267 6.36 -15.29 -7.03
C LEU A 267 5.67 -16.01 -8.19
N LYS A 268 6.24 -15.88 -9.39
CA LYS A 268 5.77 -16.57 -10.60
C LYS A 268 5.93 -18.07 -10.43
N GLY A 269 4.87 -18.83 -10.68
CA GLY A 269 4.87 -20.29 -10.57
C GLY A 269 4.51 -20.84 -9.19
N SER A 270 4.05 -20.01 -8.25
CA SER A 270 3.48 -20.49 -6.98
C SER A 270 2.35 -21.49 -7.21
N LEU A 271 2.33 -22.57 -6.41
CA LEU A 271 1.22 -23.52 -6.40
C LEU A 271 -0.04 -22.89 -5.78
N THR A 272 -1.20 -23.38 -6.21
CA THR A 272 -2.49 -23.13 -5.55
C THR A 272 -2.57 -23.88 -4.23
N ALA A 273 -3.38 -23.43 -3.27
CA ALA A 273 -3.47 -24.08 -1.95
C ALA A 273 -3.78 -25.60 -2.04
N SER A 274 -4.79 -25.98 -2.83
CA SER A 274 -5.12 -27.39 -3.07
C SER A 274 -3.98 -28.22 -3.69
N LYS A 275 -3.13 -27.61 -4.54
CA LYS A 275 -1.92 -28.28 -5.06
C LYS A 275 -0.79 -28.29 -4.03
N MET A 276 -0.72 -27.28 -3.16
CA MET A 276 0.26 -27.17 -2.07
C MET A 276 0.09 -28.31 -1.08
N ASP A 277 -1.13 -28.59 -0.61
CA ASP A 277 -1.39 -29.68 0.35
C ASP A 277 -0.97 -31.05 -0.21
N THR A 278 -1.13 -31.26 -1.54
CA THR A 278 -0.65 -32.48 -2.22
C THR A 278 0.88 -32.48 -2.37
N ALA A 279 1.48 -31.32 -2.69
CA ALA A 279 2.92 -31.18 -2.85
C ALA A 279 3.69 -31.36 -1.53
N LEU A 280 3.12 -30.93 -0.40
CA LEU A 280 3.64 -31.16 0.95
C LEU A 280 3.61 -32.63 1.39
N GLN A 281 3.07 -33.55 0.59
CA GLN A 281 3.23 -35.00 0.80
C GLN A 281 4.41 -35.58 0.01
N SER A 282 5.19 -34.74 -0.70
CA SER A 282 6.29 -35.17 -1.56
C SER A 282 7.65 -34.73 -1.02
N GLU A 283 8.52 -35.70 -0.77
CA GLU A 283 9.94 -35.49 -0.42
C GLU A 283 10.70 -34.66 -1.47
N GLU A 284 10.35 -34.76 -2.76
CA GLU A 284 10.96 -33.94 -3.81
C GLU A 284 10.62 -32.45 -3.61
N PHE A 285 9.38 -32.15 -3.23
CA PHE A 285 8.95 -30.79 -2.94
C PHE A 285 9.58 -30.27 -1.64
N HIS A 286 9.66 -31.09 -0.59
CA HIS A 286 10.36 -30.74 0.65
C HIS A 286 11.84 -30.43 0.40
N SER A 287 12.52 -31.22 -0.41
CA SER A 287 13.91 -30.96 -0.82
C SER A 287 14.05 -29.64 -1.59
N HIS A 288 13.13 -29.37 -2.53
CA HIS A 288 13.13 -28.14 -3.32
C HIS A 288 12.90 -26.89 -2.45
N VAL A 289 11.91 -26.91 -1.55
CA VAL A 289 11.61 -25.78 -0.66
C VAL A 289 12.69 -25.60 0.41
N SER A 290 13.23 -26.68 0.97
CA SER A 290 14.35 -26.61 1.92
C SER A 290 15.61 -26.02 1.26
N THR A 291 15.86 -26.34 -0.01
CA THR A 291 16.93 -25.72 -0.83
C THR A 291 16.67 -24.22 -1.03
N PHE A 292 15.43 -23.83 -1.36
CA PHE A 292 15.06 -22.42 -1.47
C PHE A 292 15.28 -21.66 -0.15
N ILE A 293 14.84 -22.23 0.98
CA ILE A 293 15.03 -21.65 2.32
C ILE A 293 16.54 -21.49 2.61
N ALA A 294 17.33 -22.55 2.44
CA ALA A 294 18.77 -22.53 2.72
C ALA A 294 19.54 -21.49 1.88
N GLN A 295 19.09 -21.20 0.66
CA GLN A 295 19.71 -20.20 -0.22
C GLN A 295 19.24 -18.76 0.06
N ASN A 296 17.98 -18.57 0.47
CA ASN A 296 17.34 -17.25 0.48
C ASN A 296 17.02 -16.68 1.86
N ILE A 297 16.91 -17.56 2.88
CA ILE A 297 16.50 -17.24 4.24
C ILE A 297 17.54 -17.83 5.20
N VAL A 298 18.57 -17.05 5.48
CA VAL A 298 19.68 -17.43 6.37
C VAL A 298 19.37 -16.96 7.79
N ALA A 299 19.62 -17.81 8.78
CA ALA A 299 19.52 -17.48 10.21
C ALA A 299 20.75 -17.98 11.00
N ASP A 300 21.88 -18.19 10.32
CA ASP A 300 23.16 -18.51 10.92
C ASP A 300 24.30 -17.60 10.41
N ILE A 301 25.48 -17.76 11.00
CA ILE A 301 26.70 -17.06 10.63
C ILE A 301 27.78 -18.11 10.43
N GLY A 302 27.88 -18.67 9.22
CA GLY A 302 28.99 -19.55 8.82
C GLY A 302 29.19 -20.79 9.72
N SER A 303 28.12 -21.32 10.30
CA SER A 303 28.15 -22.42 11.29
C SER A 303 28.98 -22.17 12.57
N LEU A 304 29.25 -20.91 12.92
CA LEU A 304 29.95 -20.53 14.14
C LEU A 304 29.17 -20.91 15.41
N SER A 305 29.87 -21.20 16.52
CA SER A 305 29.21 -21.44 17.80
C SER A 305 28.62 -20.14 18.37
N THR A 306 27.69 -20.25 19.32
CA THR A 306 27.13 -19.06 20.01
C THR A 306 28.22 -18.20 20.67
N CYS A 307 29.29 -18.81 21.19
CA CYS A 307 30.42 -18.09 21.78
C CYS A 307 31.20 -17.32 20.72
N ASP A 308 31.48 -17.95 19.57
CA ASP A 308 32.25 -17.35 18.48
C ASP A 308 31.46 -16.23 17.79
N ILE A 309 30.15 -16.40 17.62
CA ILE A 309 29.25 -15.34 17.14
C ILE A 309 29.34 -14.13 18.07
N LEU A 310 29.17 -14.32 19.39
CA LEU A 310 29.20 -13.20 20.34
C LEU A 310 30.58 -12.53 20.43
N ALA A 311 31.66 -13.30 20.29
CA ALA A 311 33.05 -12.82 20.29
C ALA A 311 33.50 -12.21 18.95
N ALA A 312 32.78 -12.47 17.84
CA ALA A 312 33.09 -11.90 16.53
C ALA A 312 33.00 -10.36 16.56
N PRO A 313 33.92 -9.65 15.89
CA PRO A 313 33.96 -8.20 15.90
C PRO A 313 32.72 -7.61 15.22
N GLU A 314 32.09 -6.65 15.89
CA GLU A 314 31.03 -5.82 15.29
C GLU A 314 31.65 -4.69 14.46
N LEU A 315 31.06 -4.41 13.29
CA LEU A 315 31.42 -3.22 12.53
C LEU A 315 30.89 -1.97 13.21
N LYS A 316 31.74 -0.97 13.37
CA LYS A 316 31.30 0.38 13.71
C LYS A 316 30.72 1.03 12.46
N ASP A 317 29.48 1.51 12.54
CA ASP A 317 28.76 2.20 11.46
C ASP A 317 28.74 1.39 10.13
N PRO A 318 28.22 0.14 10.09
CA PRO A 318 28.32 -0.73 8.92
C PRO A 318 27.73 -0.11 7.64
N SER A 319 26.63 0.64 7.79
CA SER A 319 25.97 1.35 6.69
C SER A 319 26.79 2.52 6.13
N TYR A 320 27.85 2.99 6.83
CA TYR A 320 28.70 4.11 6.36
C TYR A 320 29.81 3.60 5.44
N SER A 321 29.39 2.88 4.40
CA SER A 321 30.24 2.19 3.44
C SER A 321 29.54 2.08 2.08
N CYS A 322 30.32 1.90 1.02
CA CYS A 322 29.78 1.51 -0.27
C CYS A 322 29.77 -0.02 -0.39
N PRO A 323 28.72 -0.63 -0.98
CA PRO A 323 28.74 -2.05 -1.30
C PRO A 323 29.97 -2.43 -2.16
N PRO A 324 30.60 -3.59 -1.93
CA PRO A 324 31.77 -4.02 -2.69
C PRO A 324 31.47 -4.15 -4.19
N LYS A 325 32.32 -3.53 -5.03
CA LYS A 325 32.17 -3.52 -6.50
C LYS A 325 32.40 -4.89 -7.17
N THR A 326 33.01 -5.83 -6.46
CA THR A 326 33.35 -7.20 -6.93
C THR A 326 33.26 -8.18 -5.76
N ASP A 327 32.83 -9.42 -6.04
CA ASP A 327 32.73 -10.52 -5.06
C ASP A 327 31.92 -10.17 -3.80
N TYR A 328 30.76 -9.56 -4.02
CA TYR A 328 29.91 -9.01 -2.95
C TYR A 328 29.22 -10.07 -2.09
N LEU A 329 29.39 -11.36 -2.36
CA LEU A 329 28.86 -12.46 -1.55
C LEU A 329 29.95 -13.22 -0.78
N ASP A 330 31.08 -12.56 -0.48
CA ASP A 330 32.09 -13.08 0.45
C ASP A 330 31.44 -13.49 1.79
N PRO A 331 31.54 -14.78 2.19
CA PRO A 331 30.99 -15.26 3.45
C PRO A 331 31.54 -14.54 4.69
N ALA A 332 32.79 -14.06 4.67
CA ALA A 332 33.37 -13.36 5.82
C ALA A 332 32.76 -11.96 5.99
N HIS A 333 32.58 -11.22 4.89
CA HIS A 333 31.89 -9.94 4.87
C HIS A 333 30.41 -10.08 5.29
N ILE A 334 29.69 -11.07 4.72
CA ILE A 334 28.31 -11.38 5.12
C ILE A 334 28.23 -11.68 6.62
N ALA A 335 29.11 -12.54 7.14
CA ALA A 335 29.13 -12.92 8.55
C ALA A 335 29.31 -11.70 9.48
N MET A 336 30.22 -10.80 9.13
CA MET A 336 30.53 -9.58 9.86
C MET A 336 29.37 -8.56 9.83
N LEU A 337 28.74 -8.36 8.67
CA LEU A 337 27.52 -7.54 8.56
C LEU A 337 26.36 -8.13 9.37
N ALA A 338 26.12 -9.43 9.22
CA ALA A 338 25.01 -10.13 9.86
C ALA A 338 25.16 -10.09 11.39
N ARG A 339 26.38 -10.31 11.91
CA ARG A 339 26.70 -10.14 13.33
C ARG A 339 26.35 -8.74 13.86
N THR A 340 26.53 -7.72 13.02
CA THR A 340 26.37 -6.31 13.41
C THR A 340 24.91 -5.84 13.35
N VAL A 341 24.15 -6.22 12.31
CA VAL A 341 22.79 -5.66 12.08
C VAL A 341 21.63 -6.65 12.22
N GLN A 342 21.89 -7.97 12.23
CA GLN A 342 20.85 -9.02 12.28
C GLN A 342 20.75 -9.75 13.62
N VAL A 343 21.72 -9.56 14.54
CA VAL A 343 21.65 -10.12 15.89
C VAL A 343 20.70 -9.31 16.77
N HIS A 344 19.63 -9.95 17.24
CA HIS A 344 18.64 -9.38 18.13
C HIS A 344 19.11 -9.32 19.59
N THR A 345 19.50 -8.13 20.04
CA THR A 345 19.75 -7.87 21.47
C THR A 345 18.48 -7.39 22.18
N CYS A 346 18.02 -8.15 23.17
CA CYS A 346 16.84 -7.78 23.97
C CYS A 346 17.10 -6.52 24.83
N HIS A 347 16.20 -5.53 24.74
CA HIS A 347 16.31 -4.28 25.50
C HIS A 347 14.97 -3.84 26.11
N ASP A 348 15.02 -3.34 27.35
CA ASP A 348 13.87 -2.95 28.18
C ASP A 348 12.96 -1.89 27.53
N LEU A 349 13.56 -0.96 26.79
CA LEU A 349 12.84 0.13 26.12
C LEU A 349 12.46 -0.17 24.66
N ARG A 350 12.73 -1.39 24.15
CA ARG A 350 12.50 -1.73 22.73
C ARG A 350 11.58 -2.93 22.54
N CYS A 351 11.98 -4.11 23.00
CA CYS A 351 11.28 -5.35 22.71
C CYS A 351 10.77 -6.09 23.95
N LEU A 352 11.33 -5.85 25.14
CA LEU A 352 10.90 -6.54 26.35
C LEU A 352 9.57 -5.96 26.86
N ILE A 353 8.50 -6.72 26.70
CA ILE A 353 7.16 -6.39 27.19
C ILE A 353 6.85 -7.18 28.46
N LYS A 354 6.05 -6.62 29.36
CA LYS A 354 5.56 -7.32 30.55
C LYS A 354 4.30 -8.10 30.23
N VAL A 355 4.36 -9.44 30.33
CA VAL A 355 3.23 -10.35 30.23
C VAL A 355 3.19 -11.20 31.49
N ASN A 356 2.06 -11.19 32.22
CA ASN A 356 1.89 -11.92 33.49
C ASN A 356 3.05 -11.69 34.48
N ASN A 357 3.43 -10.42 34.69
CA ASN A 357 4.58 -9.97 35.48
C ASN A 357 5.98 -10.47 35.06
N ARG A 358 6.12 -11.19 33.93
CA ARG A 358 7.41 -11.59 33.35
C ARG A 358 7.77 -10.69 32.17
N LYS A 359 9.06 -10.36 32.03
CA LYS A 359 9.57 -9.73 30.80
C LYS A 359 9.72 -10.81 29.73
N VAL A 360 9.08 -10.62 28.59
CA VAL A 360 9.20 -11.49 27.40
C VAL A 360 9.52 -10.64 26.18
N CYS A 361 10.28 -11.18 25.22
CA CYS A 361 10.53 -10.46 23.98
C CYS A 361 9.25 -10.43 23.12
N LYS A 362 8.82 -9.23 22.71
CA LYS A 362 7.73 -8.97 21.74
C LYS A 362 7.91 -9.78 20.45
N TRP A 363 9.16 -9.96 20.03
CA TRP A 363 9.55 -10.69 18.82
C TRP A 363 9.69 -12.20 19.05
N ARG A 364 9.38 -12.70 20.25
CA ARG A 364 9.48 -14.11 20.65
C ARG A 364 10.90 -14.69 20.63
N ALA A 365 11.93 -13.86 20.67
CA ALA A 365 13.30 -14.31 20.93
C ALA A 365 13.41 -14.96 22.34
N PRO A 366 14.12 -16.09 22.50
CA PRO A 366 14.87 -16.80 21.47
C PRO A 366 13.99 -17.54 20.46
N PHE A 367 14.32 -17.39 19.18
CA PHE A 367 13.69 -18.09 18.06
C PHE A 367 13.96 -19.60 18.13
N PRO A 368 13.10 -20.44 17.49
CA PRO A 368 13.35 -21.87 17.33
C PRO A 368 14.72 -22.14 16.71
N ARG A 369 15.34 -23.26 17.11
CA ARG A 369 16.65 -23.69 16.61
C ARG A 369 16.51 -24.97 15.79
N SER A 370 17.39 -25.11 14.81
CA SER A 370 17.35 -26.14 13.78
C SER A 370 18.75 -26.30 13.18
N GLU A 371 19.20 -27.53 13.00
CA GLU A 371 20.52 -27.83 12.43
C GLU A 371 20.51 -27.71 10.90
N GLU A 372 19.35 -27.85 10.26
CA GLU A 372 19.18 -27.77 8.81
C GLU A 372 17.99 -26.88 8.45
N ALA A 373 17.88 -26.47 7.18
CA ALA A 373 16.65 -25.86 6.67
C ALA A 373 15.62 -26.96 6.39
N TRP A 374 14.38 -26.76 6.81
CA TRP A 374 13.34 -27.80 6.75
C TRP A 374 11.97 -27.21 6.46
N ILE A 375 11.09 -28.07 5.95
CA ILE A 375 9.64 -27.90 5.85
C ILE A 375 8.98 -29.25 6.19
N ASP A 376 7.80 -29.22 6.81
CA ASP A 376 7.01 -30.42 7.13
C ASP A 376 5.74 -30.56 6.26
N GLU A 377 5.06 -31.70 6.40
CA GLU A 377 3.82 -32.04 5.69
C GLU A 377 2.66 -31.04 5.92
N LYS A 378 2.77 -30.15 6.91
CA LYS A 378 1.78 -29.11 7.25
C LYS A 378 2.16 -27.73 6.73
N GLY A 379 3.33 -27.60 6.10
CA GLY A 379 3.90 -26.33 5.68
C GLY A 379 4.47 -25.48 6.83
N GLU A 380 4.69 -26.06 8.02
CA GLU A 380 5.59 -25.45 9.00
C GLU A 380 7.02 -25.56 8.47
N TRP A 381 7.84 -24.52 8.67
CA TRP A 381 9.17 -24.44 8.10
C TRP A 381 10.13 -23.71 9.04
N GLY A 382 11.42 -23.94 8.85
CA GLY A 382 12.47 -23.19 9.53
C GLY A 382 13.76 -23.15 8.71
N PRO A 383 14.50 -22.02 8.73
CA PRO A 383 15.86 -21.99 8.23
C PRO A 383 16.79 -22.75 9.19
N ARG A 384 18.02 -23.03 8.76
CA ARG A 384 19.08 -23.45 9.68
C ARG A 384 19.35 -22.31 10.67
N CYS A 385 19.19 -22.59 11.96
CA CYS A 385 19.28 -21.61 13.05
C CYS A 385 19.98 -22.24 14.27
N LEU A 386 21.29 -22.05 14.35
CA LEU A 386 22.08 -22.51 15.51
C LEU A 386 22.03 -21.53 16.69
N TYR A 387 21.79 -20.24 16.40
CA TYR A 387 21.73 -19.17 17.39
C TYR A 387 20.38 -18.45 17.34
N GLY A 388 19.49 -18.83 18.25
CA GLY A 388 18.11 -18.30 18.34
C GLY A 388 17.95 -16.82 18.68
N TYR A 389 18.96 -15.96 18.49
CA TYR A 389 18.79 -14.50 18.48
C TYR A 389 19.17 -13.89 17.13
N MET A 390 19.36 -14.71 16.08
CA MET A 390 19.56 -14.25 14.72
C MET A 390 18.22 -14.00 14.03
N ASN A 391 18.03 -12.82 13.43
CA ASN A 391 16.90 -12.60 12.52
C ASN A 391 17.07 -13.42 11.23
N ASN A 392 15.97 -13.68 10.53
CA ASN A 392 16.00 -14.26 9.19
C ASN A 392 16.42 -13.18 8.18
N PHE A 393 17.53 -13.39 7.46
CA PHE A 393 18.05 -12.41 6.50
C PHE A 393 18.37 -13.06 5.14
N ASN A 394 18.48 -12.22 4.11
CA ASN A 394 18.90 -12.61 2.78
C ASN A 394 20.28 -11.99 2.47
N PRO A 395 21.32 -12.76 2.07
CA PRO A 395 22.67 -12.21 1.93
C PRO A 395 22.81 -11.13 0.84
N PRO A 396 22.26 -11.26 -0.39
CA PRO A 396 22.23 -10.17 -1.36
C PRO A 396 21.59 -8.88 -0.82
N LEU A 397 20.45 -8.97 -0.15
CA LEU A 397 19.78 -7.83 0.47
C LEU A 397 20.64 -7.20 1.59
N LEU A 398 21.29 -8.03 2.43
CA LEU A 398 22.16 -7.58 3.52
C LEU A 398 23.35 -6.75 3.03
N VAL A 399 24.03 -7.22 1.99
CA VAL A 399 25.21 -6.53 1.42
C VAL A 399 24.81 -5.31 0.59
N THR A 400 23.61 -5.30 0.02
CA THR A 400 23.12 -4.14 -0.74
C THR A 400 22.65 -2.99 0.16
N THR A 401 21.95 -3.29 1.26
CA THR A 401 21.37 -2.25 2.14
C THR A 401 22.18 -1.95 3.40
N HIS A 402 23.13 -2.82 3.77
CA HIS A 402 23.91 -2.75 5.03
C HIS A 402 23.03 -2.48 6.26
N SER A 403 21.82 -3.06 6.27
CA SER A 403 20.78 -2.72 7.24
C SER A 403 20.00 -3.94 7.72
N ASN A 404 19.39 -3.80 8.90
CA ASN A 404 18.49 -4.81 9.46
C ASN A 404 17.29 -5.03 8.53
N HIS A 405 16.90 -6.28 8.36
CA HIS A 405 15.73 -6.68 7.60
C HIS A 405 15.30 -8.08 8.05
N ASP A 406 14.05 -8.44 7.83
CA ASP A 406 13.48 -9.73 8.21
C ASP A 406 12.75 -10.36 7.02
N ILE A 407 12.94 -11.65 6.79
CA ILE A 407 12.25 -12.40 5.72
C ILE A 407 11.52 -13.63 6.29
N LYS A 408 10.26 -13.79 5.88
CA LYS A 408 9.44 -14.96 6.20
C LYS A 408 8.84 -15.56 4.94
N LEU A 409 9.03 -16.86 4.77
CA LEU A 409 8.28 -17.68 3.83
C LEU A 409 6.84 -17.84 4.32
N ILE A 410 5.90 -17.75 3.39
CA ILE A 410 4.47 -17.97 3.60
C ILE A 410 4.11 -19.19 2.78
N MET A 411 3.74 -20.28 3.45
CA MET A 411 3.33 -21.52 2.81
C MET A 411 1.81 -21.60 2.72
N ASN A 412 1.31 -21.99 1.56
CA ASN A 412 -0.11 -21.97 1.21
C ASN A 412 -0.84 -23.28 1.64
N ALA A 413 -0.44 -23.85 2.77
CA ALA A 413 -1.07 -25.03 3.36
C ALA A 413 -2.41 -24.65 4.02
N PHE A 414 -3.39 -25.55 3.98
CA PHE A 414 -4.72 -25.29 4.53
C PHE A 414 -4.71 -25.19 6.08
N GLY A 415 -4.46 -23.98 6.58
CA GLY A 415 -4.29 -23.67 8.00
C GLY A 415 -3.49 -22.39 8.27
N THR A 416 -2.64 -21.97 7.33
CA THR A 416 -1.85 -20.72 7.41
C THR A 416 -2.66 -19.46 7.06
N ASN A 417 -3.96 -19.57 6.78
CA ASN A 417 -4.86 -18.42 6.59
C ASN A 417 -4.80 -17.42 7.77
N ASN A 418 -4.58 -17.90 8.99
CA ASN A 418 -4.32 -17.06 10.16
C ASN A 418 -3.02 -16.26 10.07
N LEU A 419 -1.98 -16.80 9.41
CA LEU A 419 -0.74 -16.06 9.14
C LEU A 419 -1.02 -14.95 8.12
N THR A 420 -1.75 -15.21 7.04
CA THR A 420 -2.20 -14.16 6.11
C THR A 420 -3.02 -13.10 6.84
N TRP A 421 -4.02 -13.46 7.63
CA TRP A 421 -4.81 -12.48 8.40
C TRP A 421 -3.98 -11.69 9.45
N TYR A 422 -2.98 -12.33 10.07
CA TYR A 422 -2.03 -11.67 10.96
C TYR A 422 -1.09 -10.72 10.20
N LEU A 423 -0.56 -11.14 9.06
CA LEU A 423 0.25 -10.36 8.13
C LEU A 423 -0.52 -9.12 7.68
N MET A 424 -1.78 -9.28 7.28
CA MET A 424 -2.69 -8.19 6.92
C MET A 424 -2.84 -7.20 8.06
N THR A 425 -3.19 -7.68 9.25
CA THR A 425 -3.36 -6.83 10.44
C THR A 425 -2.04 -6.13 10.84
N TYR A 426 -0.89 -6.74 10.55
CA TYR A 426 0.44 -6.21 10.87
C TYR A 426 0.95 -5.22 9.83
N THR A 427 0.81 -5.49 8.52
CA THR A 427 1.16 -4.53 7.45
C THR A 427 0.28 -3.30 7.50
N THR A 428 -0.92 -3.41 8.09
CA THR A 428 -1.87 -2.32 8.32
C THR A 428 -2.04 -2.00 9.80
N LYS A 429 -0.97 -1.93 10.61
CA LYS A 429 -1.08 -1.67 12.07
C LYS A 429 -2.10 -0.56 12.34
N LYS A 430 -3.17 -0.89 13.07
CA LYS A 430 -4.17 0.09 13.48
C LYS A 430 -3.50 1.26 14.18
N GLN A 431 -4.08 2.45 14.07
CA GLN A 431 -3.70 3.53 14.99
C GLN A 431 -3.76 3.01 16.44
N GLY A 432 -2.83 3.47 17.28
CA GLY A 432 -2.83 3.10 18.69
C GLY A 432 -4.21 3.39 19.32
N ASN A 433 -4.56 2.68 20.40
CA ASN A 433 -5.84 2.82 21.11
C ASN A 433 -6.05 4.20 21.79
N SER A 434 -5.33 5.25 21.37
CA SER A 434 -5.28 6.60 21.94
C SER A 434 -6.54 7.44 21.69
N SER A 435 -7.30 7.17 20.62
CA SER A 435 -8.47 7.96 20.22
C SER A 435 -9.70 7.07 20.01
N ASN A 436 -10.46 6.85 21.08
CA ASN A 436 -11.83 6.37 20.96
C ASN A 436 -12.65 7.42 20.18
N VAL A 437 -13.00 7.14 18.94
CA VAL A 437 -13.58 8.12 18.00
C VAL A 437 -14.85 8.73 18.57
N SER A 438 -15.70 7.90 19.19
CA SER A 438 -16.93 8.34 19.87
C SER A 438 -16.66 9.35 21.01
N ALA A 439 -15.56 9.18 21.77
CA ALA A 439 -15.14 10.11 22.80
C ALA A 439 -14.57 11.42 22.23
N VAL A 440 -13.85 11.36 21.11
CA VAL A 440 -13.36 12.57 20.41
C VAL A 440 -14.56 13.37 19.89
N LEU A 441 -15.52 12.73 19.22
CA LEU A 441 -16.76 13.38 18.77
C LEU A 441 -17.55 13.98 19.95
N ALA A 442 -17.68 13.27 21.07
CA ALA A 442 -18.33 13.78 22.27
C ALA A 442 -17.60 15.00 22.86
N LYS A 443 -16.26 14.97 22.93
CA LYS A 443 -15.41 16.12 23.33
C LYS A 443 -15.61 17.30 22.38
N THR A 444 -15.55 17.09 21.07
CA THR A 444 -15.65 18.14 20.04
C THR A 444 -17.02 18.83 20.05
N ILE A 445 -18.11 18.07 20.20
CA ILE A 445 -19.47 18.64 20.33
C ILE A 445 -19.65 19.40 21.64
N ALA A 446 -18.98 18.98 22.73
CA ALA A 446 -18.95 19.75 23.97
C ALA A 446 -18.10 21.03 23.85
N PHE A 447 -16.96 20.97 23.15
CA PHE A 447 -16.06 22.09 22.91
C PHE A 447 -16.72 23.18 22.03
N HIS A 448 -17.43 22.80 20.97
CA HIS A 448 -18.22 23.74 20.16
C HIS A 448 -19.34 24.45 20.94
N LYS A 449 -19.67 24.02 22.17
CA LYS A 449 -20.63 24.69 23.06
C LYS A 449 -19.96 25.49 24.18
N HIS A 450 -18.66 25.33 24.41
CA HIS A 450 -17.91 26.02 25.46
C HIS A 450 -16.53 26.45 24.98
N THR A 451 -16.41 27.72 24.62
CA THR A 451 -15.17 28.34 24.13
C THR A 451 -14.16 28.58 25.27
N THR A 452 -13.44 27.53 25.69
CA THR A 452 -12.27 27.66 26.57
C THR A 452 -11.10 26.80 26.11
N SER A 453 -9.90 27.37 26.18
CA SER A 453 -8.66 26.78 25.67
C SER A 453 -8.22 25.57 26.50
N VAL A 454 -8.12 24.41 25.86
CA VAL A 454 -7.32 23.28 26.32
C VAL A 454 -6.29 22.98 25.24
N LEU A 455 -5.03 23.29 25.52
CA LEU A 455 -3.89 22.72 24.80
C LEU A 455 -3.71 21.29 25.31
N ASP A 456 -4.48 20.35 24.76
CA ASP A 456 -4.26 18.92 25.00
C ASP A 456 -2.97 18.50 24.26
N ASP A 457 -2.25 17.54 24.84
CA ASP A 457 -0.91 17.11 24.45
C ASP A 457 -0.94 16.36 23.11
N ASN A 458 -1.01 17.11 22.01
CA ASN A 458 -1.00 16.62 20.63
C ASN A 458 0.36 15.96 20.32
N ARG A 459 0.49 14.69 20.70
CA ARG A 459 1.45 13.79 20.07
C ARG A 459 1.09 13.73 18.60
N ASN A 460 1.94 14.28 17.74
CA ASN A 460 1.77 14.19 16.29
C ASN A 460 1.59 12.71 15.91
N GLU A 461 0.42 12.36 15.35
CA GLU A 461 0.09 10.98 14.97
C GLU A 461 0.96 10.50 13.79
N PHE A 462 1.60 11.43 13.08
CA PHE A 462 2.53 11.21 11.98
C PHE A 462 3.91 11.77 12.32
N SER A 463 4.95 11.03 11.95
CA SER A 463 6.32 11.56 11.89
C SER A 463 6.46 12.65 10.82
N ALA A 464 7.50 13.46 10.90
CA ALA A 464 7.79 14.46 9.88
C ALA A 464 8.14 13.79 8.53
N GLN A 465 8.79 12.62 8.56
CA GLN A 465 9.11 11.81 7.39
C GLN A 465 7.84 11.30 6.68
N GLU A 466 6.85 10.77 7.42
CA GLU A 466 5.57 10.39 6.84
C GLU A 466 4.83 11.59 6.24
N ALA A 467 4.81 12.73 6.94
CA ALA A 467 4.19 13.96 6.44
C ALA A 467 4.83 14.44 5.13
N VAL A 468 6.17 14.37 5.00
CA VAL A 468 6.84 14.63 3.71
C VAL A 468 6.45 13.60 2.67
N GLY A 469 6.43 12.31 3.02
CA GLY A 469 6.01 11.24 2.11
C GLY A 469 4.66 11.56 1.46
N TYR A 470 3.67 11.92 2.29
CA TYR A 470 2.32 12.34 1.87
C TYR A 470 2.28 13.59 0.99
N VAL A 471 3.10 14.59 1.28
CA VAL A 471 3.18 15.80 0.42
C VAL A 471 3.81 15.44 -0.93
N MET A 472 4.86 14.62 -0.92
CA MET A 472 5.59 14.22 -2.13
C MET A 472 4.85 13.20 -2.99
N GLY A 473 3.90 12.44 -2.44
CA GLY A 473 3.35 11.26 -3.11
C GLY A 473 4.37 10.12 -3.18
N TRP A 474 5.30 10.07 -2.23
CA TRP A 474 6.23 8.97 -2.00
C TRP A 474 5.73 8.03 -0.91
N ASP A 475 4.78 8.48 -0.10
CA ASP A 475 3.88 7.58 0.60
C ASP A 475 3.16 6.70 -0.42
N GLY A 476 2.84 5.48 -0.02
CA GLY A 476 2.00 4.67 -0.88
C GLY A 476 2.01 3.20 -0.54
N ILE A 477 0.79 2.70 -0.42
CA ILE A 477 0.47 1.38 -0.93
C ILE A 477 0.71 1.44 -2.44
N VAL A 478 1.92 1.08 -2.87
CA VAL A 478 2.14 0.71 -4.25
C VAL A 478 1.75 -0.76 -4.36
N SER A 479 0.46 -0.96 -4.63
CA SER A 479 -0.03 -2.13 -5.33
C SER A 479 0.27 -1.92 -6.81
N LEU A 480 1.18 -2.70 -7.35
CA LEU A 480 1.32 -2.85 -8.79
C LEU A 480 -0.02 -3.34 -9.38
N ILE A 481 -0.34 -2.99 -10.65
CA ILE A 481 -1.55 -3.35 -11.43
C ILE A 481 -2.68 -2.27 -11.43
N SER A 482 -3.37 -2.07 -12.58
CA SER A 482 -4.45 -1.09 -12.75
C SER A 482 -5.77 -1.55 -12.10
N MET A 483 -6.66 -0.64 -11.69
CA MET A 483 -7.76 -0.95 -10.75
C MET A 483 -9.13 -1.00 -11.43
N LEU A 484 -9.94 -1.99 -11.06
CA LEU A 484 -11.39 -2.00 -11.24
C LEU A 484 -12.07 -2.54 -9.98
N GLU A 485 -12.84 -1.72 -9.28
CA GLU A 485 -13.52 -2.13 -8.05
C GLU A 485 -14.77 -2.95 -8.36
N THR A 486 -14.95 -4.08 -7.66
CA THR A 486 -16.13 -4.96 -7.73
C THR A 486 -16.86 -5.01 -6.38
N PRO A 487 -18.04 -4.38 -6.24
CA PRO A 487 -18.89 -4.57 -5.08
C PRO A 487 -19.59 -5.94 -5.17
N LEU A 488 -19.73 -6.62 -4.04
CA LEU A 488 -20.67 -7.73 -3.90
C LEU A 488 -21.93 -7.19 -3.24
N GLU A 489 -23.09 -7.39 -3.87
CA GLU A 489 -24.40 -7.10 -3.26
C GLU A 489 -25.16 -8.40 -2.96
N SER A 490 -26.14 -8.27 -2.06
CA SER A 490 -26.78 -9.38 -1.33
C SER A 490 -27.51 -10.41 -2.18
N LEU A 491 -27.30 -11.68 -1.86
CA LEU A 491 -28.13 -12.83 -2.25
C LEU A 491 -28.90 -13.38 -1.01
N PRO A 492 -29.99 -14.15 -1.19
CA PRO A 492 -31.16 -14.04 -0.32
C PRO A 492 -31.06 -14.68 1.07
N GLU A 493 -31.93 -14.22 1.98
CA GLU A 493 -32.04 -14.67 3.36
C GLU A 493 -32.28 -16.18 3.47
N VAL A 494 -31.31 -16.89 4.05
CA VAL A 494 -31.52 -18.23 4.64
C VAL A 494 -31.66 -18.03 6.15
N GLU A 495 -32.87 -18.19 6.66
CA GLU A 495 -33.12 -18.19 8.11
C GLU A 495 -32.41 -19.38 8.78
N ASN A 496 -31.36 -19.10 9.57
CA ASN A 496 -31.09 -19.60 10.93
C ASN A 496 -29.58 -19.58 11.25
N GLY A 497 -29.12 -18.82 12.26
CA GLY A 497 -27.69 -18.88 12.62
C GLY A 497 -27.12 -17.96 13.72
N GLY A 498 -27.85 -16.96 14.23
CA GLY A 498 -27.36 -16.10 15.32
C GLY A 498 -26.41 -14.96 14.88
N PRO A 499 -26.20 -13.92 15.71
CA PRO A 499 -25.65 -12.65 15.25
C PRO A 499 -24.12 -12.62 15.25
N GLN A 500 -23.50 -12.86 14.09
CA GLN A 500 -22.23 -12.20 13.77
C GLN A 500 -22.54 -10.80 13.24
N SER A 501 -22.39 -9.78 14.09
CA SER A 501 -22.53 -8.39 13.68
C SER A 501 -21.20 -7.87 13.11
N SER A 502 -20.93 -8.14 11.84
CA SER A 502 -20.07 -7.26 11.06
C SER A 502 -20.88 -6.00 10.69
N GLU A 503 -20.30 -4.82 10.92
CA GLU A 503 -20.84 -3.57 10.39
C GLU A 503 -20.41 -3.46 8.92
N ASP A 504 -21.03 -4.27 8.06
CA ASP A 504 -20.74 -4.31 6.62
C ASP A 504 -21.02 -2.93 6.03
N THR A 505 -19.94 -2.30 5.58
CA THR A 505 -19.90 -0.88 5.18
C THR A 505 -19.17 -0.80 3.84
N SER A 506 -19.82 -1.37 2.82
CA SER A 506 -19.38 -1.28 1.44
C SER A 506 -19.35 0.19 0.99
N THR A 507 -18.27 0.59 0.33
CA THR A 507 -18.12 1.98 -0.16
C THR A 507 -18.85 2.09 -1.50
N ILE A 508 -20.07 2.60 -1.49
CA ILE A 508 -20.88 2.77 -2.71
C ILE A 508 -20.28 3.89 -3.57
N TRP A 509 -19.73 3.52 -4.72
CA TRP A 509 -19.20 4.47 -5.70
C TRP A 509 -20.34 5.14 -6.48
N LEU A 510 -20.21 6.43 -6.75
CA LEU A 510 -21.23 7.23 -7.43
C LEU A 510 -20.73 7.70 -8.81
N GLU A 511 -21.56 7.55 -9.84
CA GLU A 511 -21.29 8.06 -11.19
C GLU A 511 -22.34 9.11 -11.62
N PHE A 512 -21.88 10.15 -12.33
CA PHE A 512 -22.74 11.16 -12.95
C PHE A 512 -23.28 10.67 -14.30
N HIS A 513 -24.60 10.57 -14.41
CA HIS A 513 -25.33 10.30 -15.65
C HIS A 513 -26.11 11.55 -16.06
N GLY A 514 -25.51 12.35 -16.95
CA GLY A 514 -25.97 13.73 -17.16
C GLY A 514 -25.81 14.52 -15.87
N ASP A 515 -26.87 15.20 -15.44
CA ASP A 515 -26.88 15.99 -14.20
C ASP A 515 -27.29 15.18 -12.94
N VAL A 516 -27.50 13.86 -13.07
CA VAL A 516 -27.99 13.00 -11.98
C VAL A 516 -26.89 12.05 -11.49
N LEU A 517 -26.58 12.13 -10.20
CA LEU A 517 -25.64 11.26 -9.50
C LEU A 517 -26.34 9.95 -9.09
N LYS A 518 -25.78 8.79 -9.45
CA LYS A 518 -26.34 7.46 -9.14
C LYS A 518 -25.28 6.51 -8.59
N PRO A 519 -25.65 5.50 -7.76
CA PRO A 519 -24.74 4.42 -7.40
C PRO A 519 -24.31 3.62 -8.63
N LYS A 520 -23.03 3.28 -8.68
CA LYS A 520 -22.42 2.45 -9.72
C LYS A 520 -22.70 0.98 -9.41
N ASP A 521 -23.88 0.53 -9.80
CA ASP A 521 -24.27 -0.88 -9.73
C ASP A 521 -23.65 -1.65 -10.92
N GLN A 522 -22.74 -2.57 -10.56
CA GLN A 522 -21.96 -3.36 -11.49
C GLN A 522 -22.57 -4.73 -11.80
N VAL A 523 -23.47 -5.23 -10.95
CA VAL A 523 -24.22 -6.46 -11.25
C VAL A 523 -25.09 -6.20 -12.49
N GLN A 524 -25.80 -5.07 -12.53
CA GLN A 524 -26.52 -4.66 -13.73
C GLN A 524 -25.60 -4.24 -14.88
N GLU A 525 -24.40 -3.70 -14.63
CA GLU A 525 -23.41 -3.46 -15.70
C GLU A 525 -23.01 -4.77 -16.41
N TYR A 526 -22.89 -5.87 -15.66
CA TYR A 526 -22.66 -7.22 -16.20
C TYR A 526 -23.92 -7.81 -16.88
N VAL A 527 -25.12 -7.64 -16.30
CA VAL A 527 -26.38 -8.07 -16.93
C VAL A 527 -26.65 -7.35 -18.25
N ASP A 528 -26.28 -6.07 -18.35
CA ASP A 528 -26.44 -5.24 -19.54
C ASP A 528 -25.42 -5.58 -20.67
N GLN A 529 -24.52 -6.55 -20.46
CA GLN A 529 -23.43 -6.85 -21.38
C GLN A 529 -23.90 -7.25 -22.78
N GLY A 530 -23.16 -6.80 -23.80
CA GLY A 530 -23.48 -7.10 -25.20
C GLY A 530 -23.49 -8.58 -25.52
N LEU A 531 -24.27 -8.96 -26.54
CA LEU A 531 -24.39 -10.35 -27.04
C LEU A 531 -23.04 -11.09 -27.16
N PRO A 532 -21.93 -10.50 -27.67
CA PRO A 532 -20.63 -11.18 -27.77
C PRO A 532 -19.96 -11.54 -26.43
N MET A 533 -20.42 -10.97 -25.31
CA MET A 533 -19.84 -11.15 -23.98
C MET A 533 -20.67 -12.07 -23.06
N GLN A 534 -21.86 -12.52 -23.48
CA GLN A 534 -22.77 -13.33 -22.66
C GLN A 534 -22.23 -14.70 -22.20
N CYS A 535 -21.10 -15.16 -22.74
CA CYS A 535 -20.42 -16.39 -22.31
C CYS A 535 -19.20 -16.13 -21.40
N ILE A 536 -18.92 -14.87 -21.06
CA ILE A 536 -17.86 -14.45 -20.15
C ILE A 536 -18.49 -14.34 -18.76
N ASN A 537 -17.85 -14.90 -17.73
CA ASN A 537 -18.31 -14.76 -16.34
C ASN A 537 -18.06 -13.34 -15.79
N MET A 538 -18.71 -13.00 -14.68
CA MET A 538 -18.63 -11.65 -14.09
C MET A 538 -17.19 -11.22 -13.77
N PHE A 539 -16.36 -12.14 -13.26
CA PHE A 539 -14.96 -11.86 -12.95
C PHE A 539 -14.15 -11.51 -14.21
N ASP A 540 -14.17 -12.37 -15.22
CA ASP A 540 -13.46 -12.16 -16.48
C ASP A 540 -13.99 -10.94 -17.25
N PHE A 541 -15.28 -10.63 -17.14
CA PHE A 541 -15.87 -9.42 -17.72
C PHE A 541 -15.24 -8.15 -17.14
N PHE A 542 -15.06 -8.07 -15.81
CA PHE A 542 -14.41 -6.91 -15.20
C PHE A 542 -12.89 -6.94 -15.35
N VAL A 543 -12.22 -8.09 -15.17
CA VAL A 543 -10.76 -8.17 -15.29
C VAL A 543 -10.31 -7.84 -16.71
N ASN A 544 -10.90 -8.45 -17.73
CA ASN A 544 -10.39 -8.42 -19.11
C ASN A 544 -10.97 -7.27 -19.97
N THR A 545 -11.91 -6.47 -19.46
CA THR A 545 -12.58 -5.43 -20.27
C THR A 545 -12.81 -4.13 -19.47
N TYR A 546 -13.07 -3.00 -20.15
CA TYR A 546 -13.25 -1.70 -19.50
C TYR A 546 -14.19 -0.76 -20.25
N ASN A 547 -14.75 0.21 -19.51
CA ASN A 547 -15.65 1.20 -20.08
C ASN A 547 -14.89 2.28 -20.87
N THR A 548 -15.25 2.45 -22.13
CA THR A 548 -14.86 3.59 -22.96
C THR A 548 -16.10 4.30 -23.53
N LYS A 549 -15.93 5.54 -23.97
CA LYS A 549 -17.01 6.33 -24.60
C LYS A 549 -17.11 5.92 -26.08
N LYS A 550 -18.34 5.80 -26.60
CA LYS A 550 -18.51 5.60 -28.04
C LYS A 550 -17.93 6.80 -28.80
N CYS A 551 -16.97 6.56 -29.69
CA CYS A 551 -16.46 7.61 -30.55
C CYS A 551 -17.56 8.07 -31.50
N LYS A 552 -17.77 9.38 -31.62
CA LYS A 552 -18.63 9.92 -32.68
C LYS A 552 -17.99 9.54 -34.03
N PRO A 553 -18.76 9.06 -35.03
CA PRO A 553 -18.22 8.85 -36.36
C PRO A 553 -17.61 10.17 -36.87
N ARG A 554 -16.39 10.10 -37.43
CA ARG A 554 -15.82 11.24 -38.16
C ARG A 554 -16.81 11.59 -39.28
N PRO A 555 -17.17 12.87 -39.47
CA PRO A 555 -18.00 13.25 -40.61
C PRO A 555 -17.24 12.86 -41.89
N GLU A 556 -17.94 12.16 -42.79
CA GLU A 556 -17.39 11.76 -44.08
C GLU A 556 -16.89 13.00 -44.82
N LYS A 557 -15.62 12.98 -45.25
CA LYS A 557 -15.13 13.97 -46.20
C LYS A 557 -15.88 13.72 -47.51
N GLN A 558 -16.79 14.62 -47.86
CA GLN A 558 -17.37 14.64 -49.20
C GLN A 558 -16.24 14.84 -50.21
N ASN A 559 -16.11 13.89 -51.14
CA ASN A 559 -15.10 13.92 -52.19
C ASN A 559 -15.41 15.02 -53.22
N GLY A 560 -14.95 16.24 -52.95
CA GLY A 560 -14.81 17.30 -53.94
C GLY A 560 -13.46 17.17 -54.64
N ALA A 561 -13.46 16.62 -55.86
CA ALA A 561 -12.25 16.46 -56.65
C ALA A 561 -11.77 17.78 -57.29
N THR A 562 -10.50 18.11 -57.10
CA THR A 562 -9.74 18.95 -58.05
C THR A 562 -8.24 18.63 -57.95
N ASN A 563 -7.58 18.53 -59.10
CA ASN A 563 -6.22 18.00 -59.26
C ASN A 563 -5.12 19.00 -58.88
N GLY A 564 -3.93 18.49 -58.54
CA GLY A 564 -2.68 19.25 -58.49
C GLY A 564 -1.56 18.53 -57.73
N ASP A 565 -0.57 17.99 -58.46
CA ASP A 565 0.63 17.32 -57.93
C ASP A 565 1.46 18.23 -56.97
N SER A 566 2.31 17.73 -56.07
CA SER A 566 3.34 16.69 -56.26
C SER A 566 4.05 16.30 -54.96
N GLN A 567 4.53 15.04 -54.86
CA GLN A 567 5.76 14.56 -54.14
C GLN A 567 5.84 14.76 -52.60
N THR A 568 6.35 13.88 -51.72
CA THR A 568 7.13 12.61 -51.70
C THR A 568 6.75 11.83 -50.39
N THR A 569 7.00 10.54 -50.10
CA THR A 569 7.68 9.37 -50.74
C THR A 569 7.28 8.05 -49.98
N GLU A 570 7.64 6.88 -50.54
CA GLU A 570 8.22 5.63 -49.94
C GLU A 570 7.98 5.28 -48.44
N ASP A 571 7.71 4.05 -48.00
CA ASP A 571 7.62 2.68 -48.60
C ASP A 571 6.51 1.91 -47.83
N GLU A 572 5.67 1.04 -48.43
CA GLU A 572 5.92 -0.34 -48.88
C GLU A 572 6.59 -1.27 -47.83
N GLY A 573 6.05 -2.45 -47.49
CA GLY A 573 4.80 -3.08 -47.92
C GLY A 573 4.38 -4.25 -47.02
N ASP A 574 3.14 -4.71 -47.19
CA ASP A 574 2.53 -5.85 -46.49
C ASP A 574 1.84 -6.75 -47.53
N GLU A 575 2.31 -7.99 -47.70
CA GLU A 575 1.59 -9.03 -48.45
C GLU A 575 1.72 -10.41 -47.78
N THR A 576 0.68 -10.76 -47.04
CA THR A 576 -0.01 -12.07 -47.05
C THR A 576 0.78 -13.36 -46.79
N SER A 577 0.35 -14.10 -45.76
CA SER A 577 0.03 -15.53 -45.92
C SER A 577 -1.13 -15.92 -44.99
N GLU A 578 -2.21 -16.44 -45.57
CA GLU A 578 -3.43 -16.79 -44.86
C GLU A 578 -3.26 -18.08 -44.03
N VAL A 579 -3.79 -18.07 -42.80
CA VAL A 579 -4.29 -19.29 -42.14
C VAL A 579 -5.65 -18.97 -41.53
N GLN A 580 -6.65 -19.79 -41.85
CA GLN A 580 -8.06 -19.51 -41.56
C GLN A 580 -8.51 -19.91 -40.14
N SER A 581 -9.54 -19.20 -39.66
CA SER A 581 -10.31 -19.41 -38.42
C SER A 581 -9.59 -19.01 -37.11
N SER A 582 -10.24 -18.38 -36.12
CA SER A 582 -11.68 -18.18 -35.91
C SER A 582 -12.00 -16.93 -35.07
N VAL A 583 -13.16 -16.30 -35.33
CA VAL A 583 -13.79 -15.19 -34.57
C VAL A 583 -12.96 -13.91 -34.43
N GLU A 584 -13.19 -12.96 -35.34
CA GLU A 584 -12.81 -11.56 -35.14
C GLU A 584 -13.64 -10.94 -34.00
N TYR A 585 -13.11 -10.95 -32.78
CA TYR A 585 -13.60 -10.04 -31.75
C TYR A 585 -13.19 -8.61 -32.12
N THR A 586 -14.15 -7.80 -32.57
CA THR A 586 -13.97 -6.35 -32.56
C THR A 586 -13.57 -5.92 -31.15
N SER A 587 -12.47 -5.18 -31.02
CA SER A 587 -11.88 -4.80 -29.72
C SER A 587 -12.80 -3.95 -28.83
N HIS A 588 -13.98 -3.60 -29.34
CA HIS A 588 -15.03 -2.86 -28.68
C HIS A 588 -16.36 -3.61 -28.88
N VAL A 589 -17.13 -3.75 -27.82
CA VAL A 589 -18.46 -4.39 -27.78
C VAL A 589 -19.45 -3.42 -27.14
N ASP A 590 -20.55 -3.17 -27.83
CA ASP A 590 -21.65 -2.38 -27.31
C ASP A 590 -22.45 -3.15 -26.25
N TYR A 591 -22.91 -2.44 -25.22
CA TYR A 591 -23.95 -2.94 -24.31
C TYR A 591 -25.27 -3.17 -25.07
N LEU A 592 -26.19 -3.94 -24.47
CA LEU A 592 -27.53 -4.17 -25.05
C LEU A 592 -28.25 -2.85 -25.34
N GLU A 593 -29.04 -2.79 -26.43
CA GLU A 593 -29.70 -1.56 -26.88
C GLU A 593 -30.69 -0.98 -25.85
N GLU A 594 -31.32 -1.84 -25.05
CA GLU A 594 -32.24 -1.47 -23.97
C GLU A 594 -31.50 -1.01 -22.68
N SER A 595 -30.16 -1.14 -22.63
CA SER A 595 -29.37 -0.81 -21.45
C SER A 595 -29.23 0.70 -21.22
N ARG A 596 -28.93 1.06 -19.97
CA ARG A 596 -28.66 2.45 -19.56
C ARG A 596 -27.33 3.02 -20.08
N TRP A 597 -26.57 2.26 -20.88
CA TRP A 597 -25.17 2.56 -21.23
C TRP A 597 -24.96 3.03 -22.68
N GLY A 598 -26.00 3.42 -23.43
CA GLY A 598 -25.90 3.72 -24.88
C GLY A 598 -24.84 4.75 -25.34
N SER A 599 -24.23 5.54 -24.45
CA SER A 599 -23.09 6.43 -24.75
C SER A 599 -21.70 5.83 -24.49
N LYS A 600 -21.66 4.60 -23.94
CA LYS A 600 -20.46 3.83 -23.60
C LYS A 600 -20.45 2.49 -24.34
N MET A 601 -19.29 1.84 -24.33
CA MET A 601 -19.05 0.50 -24.84
C MET A 601 -17.94 -0.17 -24.01
N ARG A 602 -17.87 -1.50 -23.99
CA ARG A 602 -16.76 -2.25 -23.38
C ARG A 602 -15.64 -2.40 -24.39
N ALA A 603 -14.44 -1.94 -24.05
CA ALA A 603 -13.23 -2.27 -24.79
C ALA A 603 -12.56 -3.50 -24.14
N LEU A 604 -12.07 -4.42 -24.96
CA LEU A 604 -11.19 -5.49 -24.50
C LEU A 604 -9.85 -4.91 -24.05
N ARG A 605 -9.25 -5.48 -23.02
CA ARG A 605 -7.89 -5.15 -22.60
C ARG A 605 -6.88 -5.90 -23.44
N ASN A 606 -5.82 -5.20 -23.85
CA ASN A 606 -4.64 -5.83 -24.41
C ASN A 606 -3.92 -6.63 -23.31
N GLU A 607 -3.17 -7.68 -23.68
CA GLU A 607 -2.41 -8.50 -22.73
C GLU A 607 -1.39 -7.71 -21.87
N SER A 608 -0.94 -6.55 -22.37
CA SER A 608 -0.06 -5.63 -21.63
C SER A 608 -0.78 -4.76 -20.58
N HIS A 609 -2.11 -4.77 -20.53
CA HIS A 609 -2.91 -3.96 -19.62
C HIS A 609 -3.33 -4.78 -18.39
N GLU A 610 -2.43 -4.88 -17.43
CA GLU A 610 -2.69 -5.59 -16.18
C GLU A 610 -3.80 -4.90 -15.38
N THR A 611 -4.78 -5.68 -14.91
CA THR A 611 -5.89 -5.19 -14.08
C THR A 611 -6.13 -6.11 -12.88
N LEU A 612 -6.37 -5.49 -11.73
CA LEU A 612 -6.69 -6.11 -10.45
C LEU A 612 -8.14 -5.71 -10.14
N PRO A 613 -9.05 -6.69 -9.95
CA PRO A 613 -10.34 -6.39 -9.36
C PRO A 613 -10.10 -5.92 -7.92
N ASP A 614 -10.88 -5.01 -7.37
CA ASP A 614 -10.85 -4.69 -5.93
C ASP A 614 -12.15 -5.22 -5.31
N PHE A 615 -12.10 -6.39 -4.65
CA PHE A 615 -13.25 -6.95 -3.95
C PHE A 615 -13.51 -6.20 -2.63
N ILE A 616 -14.70 -5.64 -2.45
CA ILE A 616 -15.05 -4.76 -1.32
C ILE A 616 -16.05 -5.44 -0.37
N ASP A 617 -15.58 -6.35 0.50
CA ASP A 617 -16.25 -6.69 1.78
C ASP A 617 -15.35 -7.56 2.70
N THR A 618 -15.97 -8.24 3.67
CA THR A 618 -15.47 -9.42 4.40
C THR A 618 -14.99 -10.54 3.47
N TRP A 619 -14.24 -11.49 4.02
CA TRP A 619 -13.71 -12.63 3.26
C TRP A 619 -14.83 -13.51 2.70
N PHE A 620 -14.59 -14.16 1.56
CA PHE A 620 -15.53 -15.16 1.03
C PHE A 620 -15.91 -16.20 2.10
N PRO A 621 -17.18 -16.62 2.18
CA PRO A 621 -17.63 -17.62 3.15
C PRO A 621 -16.80 -18.90 3.02
N ASN A 622 -16.48 -19.57 4.12
CA ASN A 622 -15.59 -20.71 4.10
C ASN A 622 -16.33 -21.97 3.61
N ALA A 623 -15.86 -22.54 2.50
CA ALA A 623 -16.41 -23.76 1.89
C ALA A 623 -16.47 -24.98 2.82
N GLU A 624 -15.58 -25.05 3.82
CA GLU A 624 -15.53 -26.15 4.80
C GLU A 624 -16.47 -25.93 5.99
N VAL A 625 -16.84 -24.68 6.27
CA VAL A 625 -17.80 -24.36 7.32
C VAL A 625 -19.19 -24.72 6.79
N ALA A 626 -19.79 -25.78 7.34
CA ALA A 626 -21.02 -26.36 6.82
C ALA A 626 -22.19 -25.35 6.70
N THR A 627 -22.25 -24.34 7.56
CA THR A 627 -23.25 -23.26 7.54
C THR A 627 -22.97 -22.17 6.49
N GLU A 628 -21.73 -22.06 6.00
CA GLU A 628 -21.29 -21.06 5.02
C GLU A 628 -21.16 -21.65 3.60
N ARG A 629 -21.11 -22.98 3.47
CA ARG A 629 -20.85 -23.69 2.22
C ARG A 629 -21.82 -23.38 1.08
N GLU A 630 -23.11 -23.22 1.36
CA GLU A 630 -24.11 -22.84 0.34
C GLU A 630 -23.87 -21.40 -0.16
N LEU A 631 -23.57 -20.48 0.76
CA LEU A 631 -23.25 -19.09 0.44
C LEU A 631 -21.95 -19.00 -0.37
N HIS A 632 -20.89 -19.73 0.02
CA HIS A 632 -19.67 -19.88 -0.75
C HIS A 632 -19.96 -20.37 -2.19
N ALA A 633 -20.77 -21.41 -2.33
CA ALA A 633 -21.13 -21.95 -3.65
C ALA A 633 -21.89 -20.92 -4.51
N ALA A 634 -22.81 -20.15 -3.93
CA ALA A 634 -23.52 -19.07 -4.62
C ALA A 634 -22.55 -17.97 -5.10
N TYR A 635 -21.59 -17.56 -4.27
CA TYR A 635 -20.58 -16.56 -4.63
C TYR A 635 -19.66 -17.05 -5.74
N MET A 636 -19.17 -18.30 -5.67
CA MET A 636 -18.33 -18.88 -6.73
C MET A 636 -19.09 -19.03 -8.05
N LEU A 637 -20.38 -19.38 -8.01
CA LEU A 637 -21.24 -19.43 -9.18
C LEU A 637 -21.45 -18.04 -9.79
N MET A 638 -21.72 -17.01 -8.98
CA MET A 638 -21.90 -15.64 -9.47
C MET A 638 -20.63 -15.08 -10.14
N LEU A 639 -19.45 -15.35 -9.58
CA LEU A 639 -18.20 -14.78 -10.07
C LEU A 639 -17.64 -15.52 -11.29
N PHE A 640 -17.68 -16.86 -11.29
CA PHE A 640 -16.93 -17.69 -12.24
C PHE A 640 -17.79 -18.49 -13.22
N LYS A 641 -19.12 -18.43 -13.10
CA LYS A 641 -20.04 -18.95 -14.12
C LYS A 641 -20.64 -17.78 -14.93
N PRO A 642 -20.82 -17.92 -16.25
CA PRO A 642 -21.61 -16.99 -17.05
C PRO A 642 -23.07 -16.89 -16.56
#